data_AF-A0A554VRK8-F1
#
_entry.id   AF-A0A554VRK8-F1
#
_cell.length_a   1.000
_cell.length_b   1.000
_cell.length_c   1.000
_cell.angle_alpha   90.00
_cell.angle_beta   90.00
_cell.angle_gamma   90.00
#
_symmetry.space_group_name_H-M   'P 1'
#
loop_
_entity.id
_entity.type
_entity.pdbx_description
1 polymer ?
#
loop_
_entity_poly.entity_id
_entity_poly.type
_entity_poly.pdbx_seq_one_letter_code
_entity_poly.pdbx_strand_id
1 'polypeptide(L)'
;MEKDNTIVPRTTVRMRNKAKSWKYGYEPEYDIVVISKDGTIGKIITINSIKIALPATPLKKEILNHDLAPHNQKWQRDPLPKGLTEETQFDKAYESYIERQWHRRDNGLFINIGGKTQYITGTMYFFLNWVKLDEGYPTFRVIQNELMLYWEACKADQRCYGICYVKNRRWGWTALCIGEQLEIATRTENGLCGIISKTGEDARSMFGRLIRAFKKLPPFFQPVWDGTTTPKKELILSEPTRKRSSSSTKKMNEGLDTTIKYYSTVLNAMDGERVLRSAIDEAGKFPKETPFDRYWSIIKTSHRLGSRIVGKSLVGSTVNAMSKGGLEFKNIYYDSDPTQRTKNGQTVSGLYHLFIPAQYGYEGFFDQYGFSIPNDPETFLYNEFGEKVTCGSNTYLDNELQALESNAIDYNEHLRQFPRKEEHAFRDEAGDCRFDIMKIYEQLDHNEKELPKDYVQRGNFYWKDGIKDSEAQWNPDKNGRFFLTWHPPKEIRNQFEWKTVRGVYSRHPKAEHVGAFGCDPYNRSQTVDKRGSKGSIHLYTKYNMVGAPCNQFVLEYIDRPAKVEHFFEDMILAMRYFSMPTLIELSNEKFLTVLYNRGYRGFSMNRPGLKWNELSPTEKEFGGVPAQGNKIADAQFYAVESHINDYVGVARTNTYRPTGEMGTMPFSRTLTHWKDVDPEKRTKYDAYISSSLALLANQKLTAAPTRVVKKRVLQLSTWNNKGTVSVLKA
;
A
#
# COMPACT_ATOMS: atom_id res chain seq x y z
N MET A 1 -20.03 3.89 0.99
CA MET A 1 -21.13 2.90 1.01
C MET A 1 -22.06 3.15 -0.18
N GLU A 2 -22.26 2.17 -1.05
CA GLU A 2 -23.21 2.24 -2.18
C GLU A 2 -24.49 1.43 -1.88
N LYS A 3 -25.63 1.84 -2.46
CA LYS A 3 -26.92 1.14 -2.30
C LYS A 3 -27.23 0.33 -3.55
N ASP A 4 -27.46 -0.97 -3.40
CA ASP A 4 -27.83 -1.83 -4.53
C ASP A 4 -29.10 -2.63 -4.19
N ASN A 5 -30.25 -2.13 -4.66
CA ASN A 5 -31.56 -2.73 -4.41
C ASN A 5 -31.94 -3.79 -5.45
N THR A 6 -31.02 -4.21 -6.34
CA THR A 6 -31.33 -5.05 -7.51
C THR A 6 -30.76 -6.46 -7.47
N ILE A 7 -29.91 -6.77 -6.48
CA ILE A 7 -29.20 -8.07 -6.39
C ILE A 7 -30.15 -9.26 -6.16
N VAL A 8 -31.19 -9.08 -5.32
CA VAL A 8 -32.15 -10.14 -5.00
C VAL A 8 -33.55 -9.74 -5.50
N PRO A 9 -34.26 -10.59 -6.26
CA PRO A 9 -35.61 -10.28 -6.70
C PRO A 9 -36.54 -9.97 -5.53
N ARG A 10 -37.33 -8.89 -5.64
CA ARG A 10 -38.25 -8.44 -4.56
C ARG A 10 -39.24 -9.52 -4.14
N THR A 11 -39.68 -10.36 -5.07
CA THR A 11 -40.55 -11.52 -4.82
C THR A 11 -39.87 -12.54 -3.91
N THR A 12 -38.61 -12.89 -4.19
CA THR A 12 -37.79 -13.77 -3.36
C THR A 12 -37.58 -13.20 -1.97
N VAL A 13 -37.22 -11.91 -1.86
CA VAL A 13 -37.07 -11.23 -0.56
C VAL A 13 -38.36 -11.34 0.25
N ARG A 14 -39.51 -10.99 -0.35
CA ARG A 14 -40.82 -11.03 0.34
C ARG A 14 -41.18 -12.44 0.80
N MET A 15 -40.99 -13.45 -0.04
CA MET A 15 -41.29 -14.85 0.28
C MET A 15 -40.38 -15.37 1.39
N ARG A 16 -39.06 -15.20 1.24
CA ARG A 16 -38.07 -15.71 2.20
C ARG A 16 -38.11 -14.97 3.53
N ASN A 17 -38.40 -13.66 3.54
CA ASN A 17 -38.63 -12.88 4.77
C ASN A 17 -39.89 -13.35 5.49
N LYS A 18 -41.00 -13.59 4.77
CA LYS A 18 -42.24 -14.14 5.37
C LYS A 18 -41.98 -15.49 6.03
N ALA A 19 -41.14 -16.31 5.42
CA ALA A 19 -40.72 -17.61 5.96
C ALA A 19 -39.56 -17.53 6.98
N LYS A 20 -39.00 -16.34 7.24
CA LYS A 20 -37.78 -16.13 8.06
C LYS A 20 -36.64 -17.11 7.73
N SER A 21 -36.40 -17.30 6.43
CA SER A 21 -35.52 -18.37 5.90
C SER A 21 -34.12 -17.91 5.49
N TRP A 22 -33.77 -16.64 5.70
CA TRP A 22 -32.41 -16.17 5.49
C TRP A 22 -31.52 -16.61 6.66
N LYS A 23 -30.34 -17.15 6.35
CA LYS A 23 -29.39 -17.60 7.37
C LYS A 23 -28.30 -16.56 7.54
N TYR A 24 -27.93 -16.28 8.79
CA TYR A 24 -26.75 -15.48 9.08
C TYR A 24 -25.51 -16.13 8.46
N GLY A 25 -24.80 -15.41 7.59
CA GLY A 25 -23.65 -15.90 6.86
C GLY A 25 -23.64 -15.57 5.38
N TYR A 26 -22.71 -16.20 4.65
CA TYR A 26 -22.61 -16.05 3.20
C TYR A 26 -23.72 -16.83 2.47
N GLU A 27 -24.43 -16.16 1.57
CA GLU A 27 -25.43 -16.74 0.67
C GLU A 27 -24.85 -16.81 -0.76
N PRO A 28 -24.47 -18.00 -1.24
CA PRO A 28 -23.81 -18.18 -2.53
C PRO A 28 -24.66 -17.79 -3.74
N GLU A 29 -25.98 -17.98 -3.69
CA GLU A 29 -26.87 -17.77 -4.84
C GLU A 29 -26.84 -16.31 -5.33
N TYR A 30 -26.74 -15.36 -4.40
CA TYR A 30 -26.79 -13.93 -4.68
C TYR A 30 -25.45 -13.22 -4.43
N ASP A 31 -24.44 -13.96 -3.99
CA ASP A 31 -23.14 -13.44 -3.56
C ASP A 31 -23.27 -12.31 -2.53
N ILE A 32 -24.04 -12.56 -1.46
CA ILE A 32 -24.28 -11.60 -0.38
C ILE A 32 -23.91 -12.19 0.97
N VAL A 33 -23.50 -11.32 1.90
CA VAL A 33 -23.32 -11.69 3.31
C VAL A 33 -24.50 -11.17 4.11
N VAL A 34 -25.31 -12.10 4.63
CA VAL A 34 -26.46 -11.80 5.47
C VAL A 34 -25.98 -11.61 6.91
N ILE A 35 -26.12 -10.40 7.43
CA ILE A 35 -25.78 -10.09 8.83
C ILE A 35 -27.01 -10.12 9.76
N SER A 36 -28.19 -10.32 9.19
CA SER A 36 -29.40 -10.46 10.00
C SER A 36 -29.45 -11.80 10.73
N LYS A 37 -29.89 -11.77 11.98
CA LYS A 37 -30.10 -12.96 12.82
C LYS A 37 -31.59 -13.34 12.95
N ASP A 38 -32.50 -12.47 12.50
CA ASP A 38 -33.95 -12.66 12.63
C ASP A 38 -34.60 -13.45 11.48
N GLY A 39 -33.80 -13.90 10.52
CA GLY A 39 -34.25 -14.65 9.34
C GLY A 39 -34.72 -13.78 8.17
N THR A 40 -34.56 -12.46 8.22
CA THR A 40 -35.01 -11.51 7.20
C THR A 40 -33.85 -10.70 6.60
N ILE A 41 -34.05 -10.16 5.39
CA ILE A 41 -33.15 -9.16 4.81
C ILE A 41 -33.93 -7.92 4.35
N GLY A 42 -33.30 -6.76 4.46
CA GLY A 42 -33.79 -5.48 4.00
C GLY A 42 -32.87 -4.88 2.95
N LYS A 43 -32.30 -3.72 3.27
CA LYS A 43 -31.39 -2.98 2.40
C LYS A 43 -30.08 -3.77 2.22
N ILE A 44 -29.61 -3.88 0.98
CA ILE A 44 -28.29 -4.43 0.65
C ILE A 44 -27.34 -3.27 0.37
N ILE A 45 -26.16 -3.34 0.96
CA ILE A 45 -25.17 -2.27 0.97
C ILE A 45 -23.84 -2.84 0.51
N THR A 46 -23.04 -2.05 -0.22
CA THR A 46 -21.71 -2.49 -0.64
C THR A 46 -20.65 -1.67 0.09
N ILE A 47 -19.74 -2.37 0.77
CA ILE A 47 -18.56 -1.81 1.44
C ILE A 47 -17.35 -2.63 1.00
N ASN A 48 -16.37 -1.97 0.38
CA ASN A 48 -15.15 -2.57 -0.15
C ASN A 48 -15.38 -3.90 -0.91
N SER A 49 -16.23 -3.86 -1.93
CA SER A 49 -16.62 -5.02 -2.76
C SER A 49 -17.38 -6.15 -2.05
N ILE A 50 -17.66 -6.03 -0.74
CA ILE A 50 -18.54 -6.96 -0.01
C ILE A 50 -19.97 -6.42 -0.02
N LYS A 51 -20.90 -7.23 -0.53
CA LYS A 51 -22.34 -6.98 -0.47
C LYS A 51 -22.89 -7.50 0.86
N ILE A 52 -23.49 -6.61 1.65
CA ILE A 52 -23.96 -6.88 3.01
C ILE A 52 -25.47 -6.68 3.04
N ALA A 53 -26.22 -7.73 3.37
CA ALA A 53 -27.66 -7.66 3.55
C ALA A 53 -28.00 -7.35 5.01
N LEU A 54 -28.54 -6.15 5.24
CA LEU A 54 -29.02 -5.71 6.55
C LEU A 54 -30.33 -6.42 6.92
N PRO A 55 -30.75 -6.44 8.20
CA PRO A 55 -32.09 -6.90 8.58
C PRO A 55 -33.20 -6.12 7.87
N ALA A 56 -34.39 -6.70 7.79
CA ALA A 56 -35.56 -5.95 7.31
C ALA A 56 -35.85 -4.77 8.25
N THR A 57 -36.15 -3.61 7.68
CA THR A 57 -36.50 -2.44 8.50
C THR A 57 -37.83 -2.70 9.20
N PRO A 58 -37.89 -2.57 10.54
CA PRO A 58 -39.09 -2.85 11.30
C PRO A 58 -40.16 -1.77 11.10
N LEU A 59 -41.33 -1.94 11.73
CA LEU A 59 -42.37 -0.92 11.72
C LEU A 59 -41.84 0.40 12.29
N LYS A 60 -42.32 1.53 11.78
CA LYS A 60 -41.82 2.87 12.17
C LYS A 60 -41.77 3.08 13.70
N LYS A 61 -42.77 2.56 14.44
CA LYS A 61 -42.87 2.65 15.90
C LYS A 61 -41.78 1.88 16.68
N GLU A 62 -41.07 0.97 16.03
CA GLU A 62 -39.99 0.16 16.63
C GLU A 62 -38.60 0.77 16.35
N ILE A 63 -38.52 1.78 15.49
CA ILE A 63 -37.27 2.49 15.19
C ILE A 63 -37.01 3.51 16.29
N LEU A 64 -35.83 3.49 16.89
CA LEU A 64 -35.46 4.47 17.92
C LEU A 64 -35.47 5.90 17.33
N ASN A 65 -35.98 6.87 18.09
CA ASN A 65 -36.19 8.27 17.68
C ASN A 65 -37.23 8.48 16.56
N HIS A 66 -38.16 7.56 16.33
CA HIS A 66 -39.18 7.70 15.28
C HIS A 66 -40.17 8.84 15.49
N ASP A 67 -40.33 9.25 16.75
CA ASP A 67 -41.24 10.26 17.28
C ASP A 67 -40.59 11.65 17.37
N LEU A 68 -39.25 11.72 17.32
CA LEU A 68 -38.50 12.97 17.36
C LEU A 68 -38.45 13.65 15.98
N ALA A 69 -38.48 14.99 15.98
CA ALA A 69 -38.20 15.79 14.79
C ALA A 69 -36.76 15.55 14.30
N PRO A 70 -36.47 15.63 12.98
CA PRO A 70 -35.15 15.30 12.43
C PRO A 70 -33.95 15.98 13.10
N HIS A 71 -34.10 17.23 13.56
CA HIS A 71 -33.02 17.96 14.25
C HIS A 71 -32.73 17.46 15.68
N ASN A 72 -33.70 16.76 16.30
CA ASN A 72 -33.56 16.14 17.62
C ASN A 72 -33.21 14.65 17.53
N GLN A 73 -33.21 14.07 16.32
CA GLN A 73 -32.83 12.68 16.08
C GLN A 73 -31.31 12.51 16.19
N LYS A 74 -30.82 12.30 17.41
CA LYS A 74 -29.41 12.06 17.74
C LYS A 74 -29.27 10.76 18.54
N TRP A 75 -28.08 10.15 18.49
CA TRP A 75 -27.77 9.04 19.39
C TRP A 75 -27.83 9.52 20.84
N GLN A 76 -28.55 8.79 21.68
CA GLN A 76 -28.59 8.99 23.12
C GLN A 76 -28.47 7.64 23.80
N ARG A 77 -27.63 7.59 24.83
CA ARG A 77 -27.42 6.38 25.63
C ARG A 77 -28.69 6.04 26.40
N ASP A 78 -29.08 4.77 26.39
CA ASP A 78 -30.12 4.23 27.27
C ASP A 78 -29.52 4.13 28.69
N PRO A 79 -29.95 4.97 29.66
CA PRO A 79 -29.35 5.01 30.98
C PRO A 79 -29.70 3.76 31.79
N LEU A 80 -28.83 3.42 32.74
CA LEU A 80 -29.13 2.39 33.71
C LEU A 80 -30.28 2.85 34.62
N PRO A 81 -31.37 2.08 34.79
CA PRO A 81 -32.46 2.40 35.69
C PRO A 81 -31.94 2.66 37.11
N LYS A 82 -32.51 3.67 37.79
CA LYS A 82 -32.18 3.95 39.18
C LYS A 82 -32.54 2.74 40.05
N GLY A 83 -31.61 2.29 40.89
CA GLY A 83 -31.82 1.15 41.79
C GLY A 83 -31.47 -0.21 41.19
N LEU A 84 -31.10 -0.31 39.90
CA LEU A 84 -30.61 -1.54 39.30
C LEU A 84 -29.16 -1.81 39.72
N THR A 85 -28.95 -2.82 40.57
CA THR A 85 -27.68 -3.25 41.15
C THR A 85 -27.50 -4.75 40.95
N GLU A 86 -26.38 -5.32 41.42
CA GLU A 86 -26.13 -6.77 41.37
C GLU A 86 -27.19 -7.58 42.14
N GLU A 87 -27.78 -7.00 43.19
CA GLU A 87 -28.79 -7.66 44.02
C GLU A 87 -30.19 -7.55 43.42
N THR A 88 -30.53 -6.38 42.88
CA THR A 88 -31.87 -6.08 42.37
C THR A 88 -32.07 -6.47 40.90
N GLN A 89 -31.02 -6.90 40.18
CA GLN A 89 -31.14 -7.29 38.77
C GLN A 89 -32.12 -8.43 38.49
N PHE A 90 -32.45 -9.23 39.50
CA PHE A 90 -33.42 -10.33 39.40
C PHE A 90 -34.85 -9.89 39.75
N ASP A 91 -35.06 -8.61 40.10
CA ASP A 91 -36.38 -8.07 40.37
C ASP A 91 -37.18 -7.97 39.07
N LYS A 92 -38.45 -8.42 39.12
CA LYS A 92 -39.39 -8.34 37.98
C LYS A 92 -39.53 -6.93 37.41
N ALA A 93 -39.28 -5.90 38.21
CA ALA A 93 -39.33 -4.50 37.78
C ALA A 93 -38.31 -4.18 36.67
N TYR A 94 -37.17 -4.89 36.63
CA TYR A 94 -36.10 -4.63 35.66
C TYR A 94 -36.01 -5.69 34.54
N GLU A 95 -36.76 -6.80 34.65
CA GLU A 95 -36.75 -7.92 33.69
C GLU A 95 -36.93 -7.44 32.24
N SER A 96 -38.02 -6.71 31.96
CA SER A 96 -38.30 -6.17 30.62
C SER A 96 -37.23 -5.21 30.09
N TYR A 97 -36.57 -4.45 30.98
CA TYR A 97 -35.47 -3.59 30.61
C TYR A 97 -34.25 -4.41 30.20
N ILE A 98 -33.86 -5.39 31.04
CA ILE A 98 -32.69 -6.24 30.84
C ILE A 98 -32.85 -7.10 29.58
N GLU A 99 -34.01 -7.71 29.37
CA GLU A 99 -34.32 -8.47 28.15
C GLU A 99 -34.18 -7.60 26.89
N ARG A 100 -34.67 -6.36 26.93
CA ARG A 100 -34.50 -5.41 25.82
C ARG A 100 -33.03 -5.10 25.55
N GLN A 101 -32.21 -4.96 26.60
CA GLN A 101 -30.77 -4.74 26.44
C GLN A 101 -30.08 -5.93 25.78
N TRP A 102 -30.39 -7.15 26.21
CA TRP A 102 -29.89 -8.39 25.60
C TRP A 102 -30.34 -8.52 24.14
N HIS A 103 -31.62 -8.24 23.85
CA HIS A 103 -32.14 -8.27 22.49
C HIS A 103 -31.41 -7.30 21.57
N ARG A 104 -31.19 -6.04 22.00
CA ARG A 104 -30.44 -5.05 21.21
C ARG A 104 -28.96 -5.41 21.06
N ARG A 105 -28.37 -6.04 22.07
CA ARG A 105 -26.99 -6.54 22.02
C ARG A 105 -26.85 -7.68 21.01
N ASP A 106 -27.84 -8.56 20.88
CA ASP A 106 -27.78 -9.67 19.93
C ASP A 106 -28.18 -9.25 18.50
N ASN A 107 -29.31 -8.57 18.36
CA ASN A 107 -29.93 -8.27 17.06
C ASN A 107 -29.63 -6.87 16.52
N GLY A 108 -28.92 -6.02 17.28
CA GLY A 108 -28.78 -4.61 16.94
C GLY A 108 -30.09 -3.85 17.05
N LEU A 109 -30.15 -2.66 16.44
CA LEU A 109 -31.37 -1.86 16.36
C LEU A 109 -31.36 -0.90 15.17
N PHE A 110 -32.55 -0.43 14.79
CA PHE A 110 -32.73 0.68 13.88
C PHE A 110 -32.96 1.98 14.64
N ILE A 111 -32.31 3.05 14.22
CA ILE A 111 -32.41 4.39 14.80
C ILE A 111 -32.55 5.44 13.68
N ASN A 112 -33.34 6.48 13.92
CA ASN A 112 -33.32 7.67 13.10
C ASN A 112 -32.29 8.67 13.63
N ILE A 113 -31.41 9.14 12.74
CA ILE A 113 -30.38 10.14 13.01
C ILE A 113 -30.42 11.20 11.90
N GLY A 114 -30.69 12.45 12.25
CA GLY A 114 -30.76 13.55 11.28
C GLY A 114 -31.73 13.29 10.12
N GLY A 115 -32.88 12.66 10.38
CA GLY A 115 -33.87 12.29 9.36
C GLY A 115 -33.56 10.99 8.59
N LYS A 116 -32.43 10.33 8.85
CA LYS A 116 -32.01 9.10 8.15
C LYS A 116 -32.10 7.90 9.06
N THR A 117 -32.76 6.84 8.61
CA THR A 117 -32.78 5.55 9.31
C THR A 117 -31.47 4.81 9.11
N GLN A 118 -30.82 4.46 10.22
CA GLN A 118 -29.55 3.73 10.29
C GLN A 118 -29.75 2.43 11.07
N TYR A 119 -29.07 1.37 10.65
CA TYR A 119 -28.96 0.14 11.44
C TYR A 119 -27.63 0.16 12.22
N ILE A 120 -27.71 -0.08 13.52
CA ILE A 120 -26.57 -0.22 14.43
C ILE A 120 -26.45 -1.69 14.80
N THR A 121 -25.27 -2.29 14.59
CA THR A 121 -25.02 -3.69 14.95
C THR A 121 -25.07 -3.88 16.47
N GLY A 122 -25.34 -5.11 16.91
CA GLY A 122 -25.34 -5.44 18.33
C GLY A 122 -24.04 -5.08 19.05
N THR A 123 -22.90 -5.32 18.41
CA THR A 123 -21.59 -4.92 18.94
C THR A 123 -21.43 -3.41 19.04
N MET A 124 -21.84 -2.65 18.02
CA MET A 124 -21.74 -1.19 18.06
C MET A 124 -22.69 -0.60 19.10
N TYR A 125 -23.89 -1.16 19.25
CA TYR A 125 -24.81 -0.80 20.33
C TYR A 125 -24.19 -1.03 21.71
N PHE A 126 -23.63 -2.22 21.94
CA PHE A 126 -22.98 -2.56 23.20
C PHE A 126 -21.82 -1.59 23.50
N PHE A 127 -20.98 -1.31 22.50
CA PHE A 127 -19.87 -0.37 22.63
C PHE A 127 -20.33 1.04 23.01
N LEU A 128 -21.27 1.61 22.27
CA LEU A 128 -21.77 2.97 22.52
C LEU A 128 -22.52 3.09 23.86
N ASN A 129 -23.30 2.07 24.22
CA ASN A 129 -24.20 2.16 25.34
C ASN A 129 -23.56 1.77 26.69
N TRP A 130 -22.63 0.80 26.67
CA TRP A 130 -22.17 0.13 27.89
C TRP A 130 -20.66 0.18 28.11
N VAL A 131 -19.84 0.39 27.08
CA VAL A 131 -18.39 0.41 27.24
C VAL A 131 -17.94 1.82 27.64
N LYS A 132 -17.70 2.03 28.93
CA LYS A 132 -17.17 3.29 29.46
C LYS A 132 -15.64 3.28 29.49
N LEU A 133 -15.05 4.08 28.60
CA LEU A 133 -13.59 4.28 28.50
C LEU A 133 -13.09 5.24 29.59
N ASP A 134 -11.82 5.64 29.50
CA ASP A 134 -11.21 6.56 30.46
C ASP A 134 -11.73 7.98 30.25
N GLU A 135 -11.95 8.39 28.99
CA GLU A 135 -12.46 9.70 28.60
C GLU A 135 -14.00 9.82 28.68
N GLY A 136 -14.71 8.71 28.93
CA GLY A 136 -16.17 8.67 29.01
C GLY A 136 -16.80 7.60 28.11
N TYR A 137 -18.06 7.82 27.72
CA TYR A 137 -18.73 6.97 26.74
C TYR A 137 -18.37 7.42 25.32
N PRO A 138 -18.21 6.48 24.36
CA PRO A 138 -17.94 6.83 22.98
C PRO A 138 -19.08 7.65 22.37
N THR A 139 -18.73 8.62 21.53
CA THR A 139 -19.69 9.37 20.72
C THR A 139 -20.04 8.58 19.46
N PHE A 140 -21.28 8.71 18.99
CA PHE A 140 -21.72 8.04 17.77
C PHE A 140 -21.11 8.72 16.54
N ARG A 141 -20.42 7.95 15.71
CA ARG A 141 -19.91 8.38 14.39
C ARG A 141 -20.41 7.40 13.34
N VAL A 142 -21.06 7.91 12.29
CA VAL A 142 -21.67 7.08 11.24
C VAL A 142 -20.64 6.21 10.53
N ILE A 143 -19.47 6.78 10.24
CA ILE A 143 -18.37 6.09 9.60
C ILE A 143 -17.78 4.95 10.45
N GLN A 144 -17.76 5.08 11.79
CA GLN A 144 -17.40 3.97 12.68
C GLN A 144 -18.49 2.89 12.69
N ASN A 145 -19.77 3.27 12.58
CA ASN A 145 -20.85 2.29 12.42
C ASN A 145 -20.74 1.53 11.09
N GLU A 146 -20.36 2.19 9.99
CA GLU A 146 -20.11 1.53 8.69
C GLU A 146 -18.95 0.51 8.78
N LEU A 147 -17.86 0.87 9.47
CA LEU A 147 -16.77 -0.06 9.80
C LEU A 147 -17.30 -1.27 10.60
N MET A 148 -18.18 -1.05 11.58
CA MET A 148 -18.75 -2.14 12.38
C MET A 148 -19.76 -3.00 11.61
N LEU A 149 -20.43 -2.46 10.59
CA LEU A 149 -21.25 -3.25 9.65
C LEU A 149 -20.35 -4.16 8.79
N TYR A 150 -19.23 -3.63 8.29
CA TYR A 150 -18.25 -4.42 7.55
C TYR A 150 -17.63 -5.53 8.42
N TRP A 151 -17.33 -5.20 9.68
CA TRP A 151 -16.87 -6.18 10.64
C TRP A 151 -17.90 -7.28 10.92
N GLU A 152 -19.18 -6.92 11.10
CA GLU A 152 -20.26 -7.91 11.26
C GLU A 152 -20.37 -8.84 10.05
N ALA A 153 -20.18 -8.32 8.84
CA ALA A 153 -20.10 -9.15 7.63
C ALA A 153 -18.87 -10.09 7.65
N CYS A 154 -17.71 -9.63 8.10
CA CYS A 154 -16.54 -10.49 8.27
C CYS A 154 -16.78 -11.61 9.30
N LYS A 155 -17.56 -11.33 10.37
CA LYS A 155 -17.98 -12.34 11.35
C LYS A 155 -18.92 -13.38 10.71
N ALA A 156 -19.90 -12.93 9.95
CA ALA A 156 -20.88 -13.77 9.28
C ALA A 156 -20.28 -14.65 8.18
N ASP A 157 -19.37 -14.12 7.37
CA ASP A 157 -18.80 -14.85 6.24
C ASP A 157 -17.85 -15.96 6.71
N GLN A 158 -18.22 -17.22 6.45
CA GLN A 158 -17.47 -18.40 6.85
C GLN A 158 -16.14 -18.57 6.09
N ARG A 159 -15.92 -17.80 5.02
CA ARG A 159 -14.69 -17.80 4.23
C ARG A 159 -13.65 -16.79 4.75
N CYS A 160 -14.08 -15.90 5.65
CA CYS A 160 -13.27 -14.79 6.14
C CYS A 160 -12.69 -15.09 7.52
N TYR A 161 -11.41 -14.80 7.75
CA TYR A 161 -10.78 -14.83 9.07
C TYR A 161 -10.94 -13.52 9.83
N GLY A 162 -11.37 -12.44 9.18
CA GLY A 162 -11.52 -11.14 9.82
C GLY A 162 -11.09 -9.98 8.93
N ILE A 163 -10.79 -8.84 9.55
CA ILE A 163 -10.48 -7.59 8.85
C ILE A 163 -8.97 -7.28 8.88
N CYS A 164 -8.44 -6.73 7.78
CA CYS A 164 -7.13 -6.10 7.71
C CYS A 164 -7.29 -4.60 7.40
N TYR A 165 -7.28 -3.76 8.43
CA TYR A 165 -7.63 -2.35 8.33
C TYR A 165 -6.38 -1.45 8.31
N VAL A 166 -6.19 -0.68 7.24
CA VAL A 166 -5.27 0.47 7.23
C VAL A 166 -6.01 1.65 7.87
N LYS A 167 -5.61 2.01 9.09
CA LYS A 167 -6.26 3.06 9.88
C LYS A 167 -5.51 4.38 9.80
N ASN A 168 -6.23 5.48 9.86
CA ASN A 168 -5.68 6.80 10.14
C ASN A 168 -5.32 6.95 11.63
N ARG A 169 -4.43 7.90 11.92
CA ARG A 169 -4.05 8.21 13.31
C ARG A 169 -5.24 8.81 14.08
N ARG A 170 -5.33 8.49 15.38
CA ARG A 170 -6.41 8.94 16.31
C ARG A 170 -7.84 8.54 15.92
N TRP A 171 -8.02 7.40 15.23
CA TRP A 171 -9.33 6.92 14.77
C TRP A 171 -10.23 6.24 15.82
N GLY A 172 -9.71 5.95 17.02
CA GLY A 172 -10.43 5.18 18.04
C GLY A 172 -10.47 3.65 17.79
N TRP A 173 -9.64 3.13 16.89
CA TRP A 173 -9.56 1.68 16.58
C TRP A 173 -9.36 0.81 17.83
N THR A 174 -8.42 1.16 18.70
CA THR A 174 -8.15 0.42 19.94
C THR A 174 -9.39 0.34 20.84
N ALA A 175 -10.21 1.40 20.88
CA ALA A 175 -11.45 1.41 21.65
C ALA A 175 -12.51 0.46 21.07
N LEU A 176 -12.66 0.41 19.74
CA LEU A 176 -13.53 -0.54 19.06
C LEU A 176 -13.10 -1.99 19.32
N CYS A 177 -11.79 -2.27 19.28
CA CYS A 177 -11.25 -3.58 19.63
C CYS A 177 -11.56 -3.97 21.09
N ILE A 178 -11.44 -3.04 22.04
CA ILE A 178 -11.84 -3.28 23.43
C ILE A 178 -13.34 -3.60 23.51
N GLY A 179 -14.17 -2.85 22.79
CA GLY A 179 -15.62 -3.08 22.71
C GLY A 179 -15.98 -4.46 22.20
N GLU A 180 -15.40 -4.90 21.07
CA GLU A 180 -15.63 -6.25 20.53
C GLU A 180 -15.13 -7.34 21.48
N GLN A 181 -13.93 -7.19 22.08
CA GLN A 181 -13.38 -8.21 22.99
C GLN A 181 -14.28 -8.38 24.22
N LEU A 182 -14.79 -7.29 24.81
CA LEU A 182 -15.74 -7.36 25.91
C LEU A 182 -17.09 -7.94 25.47
N GLU A 183 -17.59 -7.53 24.30
CA GLU A 183 -18.85 -8.01 23.76
C GLU A 183 -18.85 -9.52 23.57
N ILE A 184 -17.84 -10.08 22.90
CA ILE A 184 -17.80 -11.51 22.61
C ILE A 184 -17.47 -12.33 23.86
N ALA A 185 -16.55 -11.85 24.71
CA ALA A 185 -16.08 -12.60 25.87
C ALA A 185 -17.17 -12.74 26.93
N THR A 186 -17.99 -11.71 27.14
CA THR A 186 -19.03 -11.71 28.18
C THR A 186 -20.34 -12.39 27.76
N ARG A 187 -20.35 -13.12 26.64
CA ARG A 187 -21.52 -13.90 26.18
C ARG A 187 -21.19 -15.29 25.64
N THR A 188 -19.92 -15.62 25.50
CA THR A 188 -19.49 -16.90 24.92
C THR A 188 -18.86 -17.73 26.01
N GLU A 189 -19.18 -19.02 26.04
CA GLU A 189 -18.55 -19.97 26.95
C GLU A 189 -17.30 -20.59 26.31
N ASN A 190 -16.32 -20.94 27.15
CA ASN A 190 -15.11 -21.67 26.75
C ASN A 190 -14.32 -21.00 25.60
N GLY A 191 -14.31 -19.67 25.57
CA GLY A 191 -13.66 -18.86 24.54
C GLY A 191 -12.29 -18.35 24.96
N LEU A 192 -11.41 -18.11 23.98
CA LEU A 192 -10.17 -17.37 24.18
C LEU A 192 -10.14 -16.11 23.32
N CYS A 193 -9.94 -14.97 23.98
CA CYS A 193 -9.79 -13.67 23.34
C CYS A 193 -8.36 -13.15 23.51
N GLY A 194 -7.59 -13.10 22.42
CA GLY A 194 -6.19 -12.68 22.42
C GLY A 194 -6.00 -11.21 22.06
N ILE A 195 -5.08 -10.53 22.73
CA ILE A 195 -4.67 -9.15 22.43
C ILE A 195 -3.17 -9.12 22.13
N ILE A 196 -2.79 -8.49 21.02
CA ILE A 196 -1.40 -8.25 20.64
C ILE A 196 -1.28 -6.87 20.02
N SER A 197 -0.11 -6.26 20.16
CA SER A 197 0.20 -4.97 19.55
C SER A 197 1.63 -4.95 19.00
N LYS A 198 2.14 -3.79 18.57
CA LYS A 198 3.54 -3.62 18.12
C LYS A 198 4.56 -4.07 19.17
N THR A 199 4.24 -3.94 20.46
CA THR A 199 5.03 -4.49 21.58
C THR A 199 4.13 -5.15 22.63
N GLY A 200 4.73 -5.96 23.50
CA GLY A 200 4.02 -6.54 24.64
C GLY A 200 3.54 -5.51 25.68
N GLU A 201 4.23 -4.37 25.81
CA GLU A 201 3.82 -3.30 26.72
C GLU A 201 2.60 -2.54 26.18
N ASP A 202 2.55 -2.29 24.87
CA ASP A 202 1.36 -1.71 24.24
C ASP A 202 0.14 -2.63 24.37
N ALA A 203 0.33 -3.94 24.19
CA ALA A 203 -0.72 -4.94 24.40
C ALA A 203 -1.20 -4.97 25.86
N ARG A 204 -0.27 -4.89 26.82
CA ARG A 204 -0.56 -4.78 28.27
C ARG A 204 -1.36 -3.51 28.59
N SER A 205 -0.99 -2.37 28.00
CA SER A 205 -1.68 -1.09 28.17
C SER A 205 -3.13 -1.17 27.67
N MET A 206 -3.34 -1.73 26.47
CA MET A 206 -4.67 -1.97 25.91
C MET A 206 -5.51 -2.90 26.81
N PHE A 207 -4.90 -3.98 27.33
CA PHE A 207 -5.56 -4.88 28.27
C PHE A 207 -5.95 -4.20 29.59
N GLY A 208 -5.10 -3.32 30.13
CA GLY A 208 -5.42 -2.52 31.31
C GLY A 208 -6.64 -1.62 31.12
N ARG A 209 -6.78 -0.99 29.94
CA ARG A 209 -7.97 -0.21 29.56
C ARG A 209 -9.22 -1.09 29.47
N LEU A 210 -9.07 -2.29 28.90
CA LEU A 210 -10.15 -3.28 28.82
C LEU A 210 -10.66 -3.67 30.21
N ILE A 211 -9.77 -3.96 31.16
CA ILE A 211 -10.16 -4.30 32.55
C ILE A 211 -10.96 -3.16 33.20
N ARG A 212 -10.52 -1.90 33.01
CA ARG A 212 -11.23 -0.74 33.57
C ARG A 212 -12.62 -0.60 32.96
N ALA A 213 -12.78 -0.87 31.67
CA ALA A 213 -14.07 -0.86 31.00
C ALA A 213 -14.96 -2.03 31.46
N PHE A 214 -14.42 -3.25 31.59
CA PHE A 214 -15.12 -4.43 32.09
C PHE A 214 -15.76 -4.18 33.46
N LYS A 215 -14.99 -3.62 34.41
CA LYS A 215 -15.49 -3.33 35.77
C LYS A 215 -16.60 -2.29 35.84
N LYS A 216 -16.79 -1.50 34.78
CA LYS A 216 -17.82 -0.45 34.68
C LYS A 216 -19.06 -0.95 33.94
N LEU A 217 -19.07 -2.20 33.45
CA LEU A 217 -20.25 -2.79 32.82
C LEU A 217 -21.41 -2.91 33.82
N PRO A 218 -22.65 -2.87 33.34
CA PRO A 218 -23.80 -3.10 34.21
C PRO A 218 -23.80 -4.55 34.73
N PRO A 219 -24.39 -4.81 35.91
CA PRO A 219 -24.35 -6.14 36.55
C PRO A 219 -24.84 -7.28 35.64
N PHE A 220 -25.91 -7.06 34.88
CA PHE A 220 -26.48 -8.06 33.97
C PHE A 220 -25.64 -8.35 32.72
N PHE A 221 -24.56 -7.59 32.47
CA PHE A 221 -23.57 -7.87 31.42
C PHE A 221 -22.18 -8.17 31.99
N GLN A 222 -22.06 -8.31 33.30
CA GLN A 222 -20.82 -8.66 33.97
C GLN A 222 -20.92 -10.11 34.48
N PRO A 223 -20.35 -11.09 33.74
CA PRO A 223 -20.34 -12.48 34.20
C PRO A 223 -19.54 -12.65 35.49
N VAL A 224 -19.73 -13.80 36.14
CA VAL A 224 -18.85 -14.24 37.23
C VAL A 224 -17.41 -14.29 36.71
N TRP A 225 -16.49 -13.78 37.51
CA TRP A 225 -15.08 -13.68 37.17
C TRP A 225 -14.23 -13.92 38.42
N ASP A 226 -12.94 -14.22 38.23
CA ASP A 226 -12.04 -14.76 39.26
C ASP A 226 -11.81 -13.86 40.50
N GLY A 227 -12.35 -12.63 40.49
CA GLY A 227 -12.29 -11.68 41.59
C GLY A 227 -10.93 -11.02 41.77
N THR A 228 -9.99 -11.20 40.84
CA THR A 228 -8.66 -10.58 40.89
C THR A 228 -8.76 -9.07 40.79
N THR A 229 -8.51 -8.34 41.88
CA THR A 229 -8.68 -6.87 41.91
C THR A 229 -7.92 -6.16 40.80
N THR A 230 -6.78 -6.67 40.34
CA THR A 230 -6.03 -6.11 39.21
C THR A 230 -5.42 -7.24 38.37
N PRO A 231 -6.17 -7.80 37.40
CA PRO A 231 -5.66 -8.87 36.56
C PRO A 231 -4.44 -8.37 35.77
N LYS A 232 -3.29 -9.05 35.91
CA LYS A 232 -2.00 -8.56 35.39
C LYS A 232 -1.67 -9.06 33.98
N LYS A 233 -2.31 -10.14 33.51
CA LYS A 233 -2.00 -10.81 32.25
C LYS A 233 -3.23 -11.35 31.52
N GLU A 234 -4.17 -11.90 32.29
CA GLU A 234 -5.41 -12.48 31.78
C GLU A 234 -6.56 -12.13 32.71
N LEU A 235 -7.76 -12.06 32.14
CA LEU A 235 -9.03 -11.92 32.82
C LEU A 235 -9.81 -13.22 32.55
N ILE A 236 -10.10 -13.97 33.61
CA ILE A 236 -10.80 -15.25 33.52
C ILE A 236 -12.23 -15.05 34.04
N LEU A 237 -13.20 -15.32 33.19
CA LEU A 237 -14.63 -15.22 33.50
C LEU A 237 -15.14 -16.54 34.10
N SER A 238 -14.51 -16.99 35.19
CA SER A 238 -14.83 -18.20 35.93
C SER A 238 -14.97 -17.92 37.43
N GLU A 239 -15.37 -18.93 38.22
CA GLU A 239 -15.50 -18.77 39.67
C GLU A 239 -14.15 -18.40 40.34
N PRO A 240 -14.15 -17.51 41.36
CA PRO A 240 -12.95 -17.20 42.14
C PRO A 240 -12.31 -18.44 42.76
N THR A 241 -11.01 -18.63 42.54
CA THR A 241 -10.26 -19.80 43.05
C THR A 241 -10.12 -19.81 44.58
N ARG A 242 -10.38 -18.69 45.27
CA ARG A 242 -10.38 -18.59 46.74
C ARG A 242 -11.82 -18.59 47.29
N LYS A 243 -12.22 -19.69 47.93
CA LYS A 243 -13.43 -19.76 48.75
C LYS A 243 -13.42 -18.63 49.79
N ARG A 244 -14.35 -17.67 49.69
CA ARG A 244 -14.70 -16.80 50.82
C ARG A 244 -15.31 -17.68 51.91
N SER A 245 -14.94 -17.40 53.16
CA SER A 245 -15.30 -18.15 54.36
C SER A 245 -16.78 -18.55 54.44
N SER A 246 -17.01 -19.74 54.99
CA SER A 246 -18.31 -20.40 55.20
C SER A 246 -19.39 -19.49 55.80
N SER A 247 -20.39 -19.12 54.99
CA SER A 247 -21.79 -18.87 55.38
C SER A 247 -22.55 -18.18 54.25
N SER A 248 -22.87 -18.92 53.19
CA SER A 248 -24.08 -18.68 52.40
C SER A 248 -24.19 -19.75 51.34
N THR A 249 -25.28 -20.51 51.41
CA THR A 249 -25.73 -21.42 50.35
C THR A 249 -26.22 -20.59 49.16
N LYS A 250 -25.31 -19.90 48.45
CA LYS A 250 -25.61 -19.28 47.15
C LYS A 250 -25.38 -20.34 46.08
N LYS A 251 -26.38 -20.55 45.21
CA LYS A 251 -26.30 -21.39 44.01
C LYS A 251 -24.96 -21.13 43.31
N MET A 252 -24.16 -22.19 43.11
CA MET A 252 -22.97 -22.14 42.25
C MET A 252 -23.45 -21.70 40.86
N ASN A 253 -23.09 -20.49 40.46
CA ASN A 253 -23.30 -20.02 39.09
C ASN A 253 -22.01 -20.37 38.35
N GLU A 254 -22.10 -21.39 37.50
CA GLU A 254 -21.02 -21.77 36.59
C GLU A 254 -20.62 -20.52 35.76
N GLY A 255 -19.35 -20.15 35.81
CA GLY A 255 -18.84 -19.03 35.00
C GLY A 255 -18.82 -19.37 33.51
N LEU A 256 -18.42 -18.42 32.67
CA LEU A 256 -18.31 -18.66 31.22
C LEU A 256 -17.06 -19.45 30.83
N ASP A 257 -16.07 -19.57 31.71
CA ASP A 257 -14.74 -20.15 31.41
C ASP A 257 -14.06 -19.53 30.19
N THR A 258 -14.41 -18.29 29.88
CA THR A 258 -13.82 -17.50 28.80
C THR A 258 -12.69 -16.65 29.33
N THR A 259 -11.57 -16.65 28.61
CA THR A 259 -10.35 -15.92 28.98
C THR A 259 -10.06 -14.80 27.99
N ILE A 260 -9.76 -13.60 28.52
CA ILE A 260 -9.16 -12.51 27.74
C ILE A 260 -7.72 -12.35 28.18
N LYS A 261 -6.76 -12.40 27.25
CA LYS A 261 -5.33 -12.40 27.57
C LYS A 261 -4.53 -11.56 26.57
N TYR A 262 -3.52 -10.85 27.05
CA TYR A 262 -2.54 -10.20 26.18
C TYR A 262 -1.28 -11.05 26.00
N TYR A 263 -0.65 -10.90 24.84
CA TYR A 263 0.55 -11.63 24.44
C TYR A 263 1.67 -10.65 24.08
N SER A 264 2.91 -11.08 24.29
CA SER A 264 4.08 -10.40 23.74
C SER A 264 4.16 -10.59 22.23
N THR A 265 4.73 -9.62 21.53
CA THR A 265 4.89 -9.64 20.07
C THR A 265 6.02 -10.58 19.66
N VAL A 266 5.70 -11.87 19.52
CA VAL A 266 6.61 -12.93 19.05
C VAL A 266 5.88 -13.84 18.05
N LEU A 267 6.61 -14.51 17.16
CA LEU A 267 6.03 -15.29 16.06
C LEU A 267 5.00 -16.34 16.49
N ASN A 268 5.22 -17.02 17.62
CA ASN A 268 4.36 -18.11 18.10
C ASN A 268 3.32 -17.61 19.13
N ALA A 269 3.10 -16.29 19.24
CA ALA A 269 2.13 -15.75 20.20
C ALA A 269 0.70 -16.13 19.82
N MET A 270 0.03 -16.90 20.69
CA MET A 270 -1.30 -17.55 20.52
C MET A 270 -1.27 -18.86 19.70
N ASP A 271 -0.09 -19.40 19.39
CA ASP A 271 0.03 -20.67 18.69
C ASP A 271 -0.38 -21.84 19.60
N GLY A 272 -1.02 -22.86 19.03
CA GLY A 272 -1.53 -24.04 19.74
C GLY A 272 -2.82 -23.84 20.55
N GLU A 273 -3.32 -22.61 20.67
CA GLU A 273 -4.59 -22.32 21.36
C GLU A 273 -5.76 -22.20 20.35
N ARG A 274 -6.99 -22.50 20.78
CA ARG A 274 -8.19 -22.26 19.96
C ARG A 274 -8.71 -20.84 20.19
N VAL A 275 -8.26 -19.90 19.36
CA VAL A 275 -8.58 -18.47 19.53
C VAL A 275 -9.95 -18.16 18.94
N LEU A 276 -10.88 -17.69 19.77
CA LEU A 276 -12.21 -17.25 19.34
C LEU A 276 -12.14 -15.86 18.70
N ARG A 277 -11.39 -14.95 19.32
CA ARG A 277 -11.23 -13.57 18.85
C ARG A 277 -9.83 -13.07 19.09
N SER A 278 -9.20 -12.46 18.09
CA SER A 278 -7.95 -11.73 18.29
C SER A 278 -8.11 -10.26 17.94
N ALA A 279 -7.48 -9.40 18.74
CA ALA A 279 -7.29 -7.99 18.45
C ALA A 279 -5.78 -7.76 18.23
N ILE A 280 -5.41 -7.46 16.98
CA ILE A 280 -4.05 -7.22 16.53
C ILE A 280 -3.94 -5.74 16.17
N ASP A 281 -3.33 -4.96 17.06
CA ASP A 281 -3.16 -3.52 16.87
C ASP A 281 -1.75 -3.16 16.38
N GLU A 282 -1.62 -2.11 15.57
CA GLU A 282 -0.33 -1.64 15.03
C GLU A 282 0.49 -2.72 14.28
N ALA A 283 -0.19 -3.61 13.54
CA ALA A 283 0.40 -4.71 12.77
C ALA A 283 1.51 -4.28 11.78
N GLY A 284 1.37 -3.13 11.13
CA GLY A 284 2.36 -2.52 10.23
C GLY A 284 3.53 -1.84 10.94
N LYS A 285 3.65 -2.05 12.25
CA LYS A 285 4.79 -1.63 13.09
C LYS A 285 5.42 -2.79 13.84
N PHE A 286 5.10 -4.02 13.44
CA PHE A 286 5.72 -5.19 14.03
C PHE A 286 7.23 -5.18 13.76
N PRO A 287 8.04 -5.65 14.73
CA PRO A 287 9.49 -5.61 14.61
C PRO A 287 9.98 -6.63 13.58
N LYS A 288 11.19 -6.44 13.03
CA LYS A 288 11.75 -7.30 11.96
C LYS A 288 11.93 -8.75 12.40
N GLU A 289 12.08 -8.99 13.69
CA GLU A 289 12.20 -10.31 14.31
C GLU A 289 10.85 -11.06 14.30
N THR A 290 9.74 -10.33 14.23
CA THR A 290 8.37 -10.86 14.15
C THR A 290 7.64 -10.23 12.97
N PRO A 291 8.08 -10.51 11.73
CA PRO A 291 7.47 -9.92 10.54
C PRO A 291 6.00 -10.33 10.44
N PHE A 292 5.12 -9.37 10.18
CA PHE A 292 3.67 -9.57 10.32
C PHE A 292 3.11 -10.62 9.35
N ASP A 293 3.65 -10.72 8.13
CA ASP A 293 3.25 -11.71 7.14
C ASP A 293 3.50 -13.15 7.62
N ARG A 294 4.66 -13.41 8.24
CA ARG A 294 4.97 -14.70 8.86
C ARG A 294 4.13 -14.93 10.11
N TYR A 295 4.00 -13.93 10.97
CA TYR A 295 3.16 -14.02 12.17
C TYR A 295 1.72 -14.41 11.81
N TRP A 296 1.11 -13.73 10.84
CA TRP A 296 -0.25 -14.02 10.40
C TRP A 296 -0.39 -15.43 9.82
N SER A 297 0.61 -15.90 9.06
CA SER A 297 0.59 -17.26 8.49
C SER A 297 0.50 -18.36 9.56
N ILE A 298 1.12 -18.13 10.73
CA ILE A 298 1.06 -19.03 11.89
C ILE A 298 -0.29 -18.86 12.58
N ILE A 299 -0.65 -17.63 12.95
CA ILE A 299 -1.83 -17.38 13.80
C ILE A 299 -3.16 -17.55 13.12
N LYS A 300 -3.21 -17.48 11.80
CA LYS A 300 -4.38 -17.90 11.04
C LYS A 300 -4.80 -19.33 11.39
N THR A 301 -3.87 -20.21 11.74
CA THR A 301 -4.18 -21.61 12.07
C THR A 301 -4.88 -21.79 13.43
N SER A 302 -4.65 -20.89 14.40
CA SER A 302 -5.32 -20.94 15.71
C SER A 302 -6.81 -20.55 15.65
N HIS A 303 -7.24 -19.96 14.54
CA HIS A 303 -8.62 -19.53 14.29
C HIS A 303 -9.45 -20.55 13.49
N ARG A 304 -8.92 -21.74 13.19
CA ARG A 304 -9.64 -22.79 12.44
C ARG A 304 -9.65 -24.14 13.15
N LEU A 305 -10.70 -24.91 12.91
CA LEU A 305 -10.79 -26.34 13.22
C LEU A 305 -10.94 -27.11 11.91
N GLY A 306 -9.87 -27.77 11.48
CA GLY A 306 -9.81 -28.38 10.14
C GLY A 306 -10.02 -27.32 9.06
N SER A 307 -11.07 -27.47 8.25
CA SER A 307 -11.47 -26.53 7.20
C SER A 307 -12.34 -25.37 7.70
N ARG A 308 -12.93 -25.49 8.90
CA ARG A 308 -13.89 -24.52 9.42
C ARG A 308 -13.19 -23.39 10.15
N ILE A 309 -13.43 -22.16 9.73
CA ILE A 309 -13.04 -20.97 10.48
C ILE A 309 -13.97 -20.85 11.70
N VAL A 310 -13.40 -20.88 12.90
CA VAL A 310 -14.13 -20.81 14.17
C VAL A 310 -13.79 -19.57 15.00
N GLY A 311 -12.67 -18.93 14.69
CA GLY A 311 -12.24 -17.67 15.28
C GLY A 311 -12.13 -16.56 14.25
N LYS A 312 -12.07 -15.32 14.71
CA LYS A 312 -11.89 -14.16 13.84
C LYS A 312 -10.87 -13.16 14.39
N SER A 313 -10.27 -12.35 13.53
CA SER A 313 -9.25 -11.37 13.88
C SER A 313 -9.61 -9.95 13.47
N LEU A 314 -9.44 -9.01 14.40
CA LEU A 314 -9.42 -7.56 14.16
C LEU A 314 -7.97 -7.13 13.98
N VAL A 315 -7.50 -7.02 12.73
CA VAL A 315 -6.17 -6.51 12.43
C VAL A 315 -6.30 -5.05 11.99
N GLY A 316 -5.58 -4.14 12.65
CA GLY A 316 -5.56 -2.74 12.22
C GLY A 316 -4.24 -2.05 12.51
N SER A 317 -3.78 -1.19 11.59
CA SER A 317 -2.50 -0.49 11.74
C SER A 317 -2.43 0.84 11.00
N THR A 318 -1.74 1.80 11.61
CA THR A 318 -1.06 2.83 10.82
C THR A 318 0.23 2.22 10.27
N VAL A 319 0.72 2.70 9.13
CA VAL A 319 1.82 2.05 8.41
C VAL A 319 3.12 2.83 8.65
N ASN A 320 4.14 2.14 9.16
CA ASN A 320 5.51 2.65 9.19
C ASN A 320 6.13 2.60 7.78
N ALA A 321 7.34 3.12 7.60
CA ALA A 321 8.11 2.89 6.39
C ALA A 321 8.18 1.40 6.01
N MET A 322 8.37 1.10 4.72
CA MET A 322 8.41 -0.29 4.25
C MET A 322 9.49 -1.11 4.95
N SER A 323 10.64 -0.50 5.23
CA SER A 323 11.74 -1.16 5.94
C SER A 323 11.47 -1.45 7.42
N LYS A 324 10.40 -0.88 8.01
CA LYS A 324 10.08 -0.93 9.45
C LYS A 324 8.75 -1.65 9.72
N GLY A 325 8.50 -2.76 9.03
CA GLY A 325 7.29 -3.57 9.15
C GLY A 325 6.16 -3.18 8.18
N GLY A 326 6.32 -2.07 7.45
CA GLY A 326 5.32 -1.60 6.50
C GLY A 326 5.15 -2.53 5.30
N LEU A 327 6.25 -3.14 4.82
CA LEU A 327 6.22 -4.03 3.66
C LEU A 327 5.46 -5.32 3.95
N GLU A 328 5.72 -5.93 5.10
CA GLU A 328 5.09 -7.17 5.54
C GLU A 328 3.58 -6.98 5.72
N PHE A 329 3.18 -5.85 6.30
CA PHE A 329 1.76 -5.49 6.42
C PHE A 329 1.12 -5.16 5.06
N LYS A 330 1.83 -4.46 4.17
CA LYS A 330 1.40 -4.19 2.80
C LYS A 330 1.09 -5.48 2.04
N ASN A 331 1.97 -6.48 2.15
CA ASN A 331 1.76 -7.78 1.51
C ASN A 331 0.45 -8.43 1.98
N ILE A 332 0.24 -8.53 3.29
CA ILE A 332 -1.00 -9.10 3.84
C ILE A 332 -2.21 -8.26 3.46
N TYR A 333 -2.10 -6.93 3.46
CA TYR A 333 -3.18 -6.03 3.09
C TYR A 333 -3.67 -6.28 1.65
N TYR A 334 -2.79 -6.32 0.66
CA TYR A 334 -3.19 -6.60 -0.72
C TYR A 334 -3.60 -8.06 -0.96
N ASP A 335 -3.00 -9.02 -0.22
CA ASP A 335 -3.44 -10.41 -0.20
C ASP A 335 -4.84 -10.60 0.41
N SER A 336 -5.39 -9.55 1.04
CA SER A 336 -6.71 -9.50 1.66
C SER A 336 -7.79 -8.87 0.77
N ASP A 337 -7.50 -8.62 -0.51
CA ASP A 337 -8.47 -8.08 -1.48
C ASP A 337 -9.66 -9.04 -1.69
N PRO A 338 -10.91 -8.67 -1.31
CA PRO A 338 -12.08 -9.53 -1.44
C PRO A 338 -12.47 -9.91 -2.87
N THR A 339 -11.95 -9.20 -3.87
CA THR A 339 -12.16 -9.50 -5.29
C THR A 339 -11.22 -10.60 -5.79
N GLN A 340 -10.11 -10.84 -5.08
CA GLN A 340 -9.11 -11.85 -5.43
C GLN A 340 -9.21 -13.06 -4.50
N ARG A 341 -9.77 -14.15 -5.02
CA ARG A 341 -10.04 -15.36 -4.23
C ARG A 341 -9.27 -16.56 -4.75
N THR A 342 -8.81 -17.37 -3.81
CA THR A 342 -8.31 -18.72 -4.03
C THR A 342 -9.45 -19.64 -4.50
N LYS A 343 -9.10 -20.84 -4.99
CA LYS A 343 -10.09 -21.87 -5.38
C LYS A 343 -11.01 -22.30 -4.23
N ASN A 344 -10.61 -22.05 -2.98
CA ASN A 344 -11.40 -22.33 -1.78
C ASN A 344 -12.33 -21.15 -1.39
N GLY A 345 -12.43 -20.11 -2.22
CA GLY A 345 -13.30 -18.96 -2.00
C GLY A 345 -12.79 -17.96 -0.95
N GLN A 346 -11.59 -18.17 -0.40
CA GLN A 346 -10.93 -17.27 0.55
C GLN A 346 -9.98 -16.32 -0.17
N THR A 347 -9.76 -15.12 0.35
CA THR A 347 -8.62 -14.28 -0.08
C THR A 347 -7.30 -15.00 0.23
N VAL A 348 -6.20 -14.53 -0.36
CA VAL A 348 -4.88 -15.16 -0.18
C VAL A 348 -4.48 -15.15 1.30
N SER A 349 -4.64 -14.01 1.96
CA SER A 349 -4.40 -13.89 3.41
C SER A 349 -5.50 -14.57 4.23
N GLY A 350 -6.71 -14.69 3.70
CA GLY A 350 -7.93 -15.09 4.42
C GLY A 350 -8.63 -13.94 5.15
N LEU A 351 -8.02 -12.76 5.25
CA LEU A 351 -8.63 -11.53 5.78
C LEU A 351 -9.29 -10.75 4.65
N TYR A 352 -10.19 -9.84 5.00
CA TYR A 352 -10.72 -8.83 4.08
C TYR A 352 -10.11 -7.46 4.41
N HIS A 353 -9.43 -6.83 3.46
CA HIS A 353 -8.86 -5.51 3.71
C HIS A 353 -9.93 -4.43 3.83
N LEU A 354 -9.58 -3.29 4.42
CA LEU A 354 -10.39 -2.08 4.39
C LEU A 354 -9.47 -0.87 4.46
N PHE A 355 -9.83 0.18 3.72
CA PHE A 355 -9.24 1.51 3.84
C PHE A 355 -10.35 2.54 3.98
N ILE A 356 -10.21 3.42 4.97
CA ILE A 356 -11.10 4.58 5.15
C ILE A 356 -10.22 5.82 5.02
N PRO A 357 -10.45 6.66 4.00
CA PRO A 357 -9.68 7.89 3.83
C PRO A 357 -9.77 8.81 5.06
N ALA A 358 -8.65 9.40 5.45
CA ALA A 358 -8.52 10.17 6.69
C ALA A 358 -9.51 11.34 6.81
N GLN A 359 -9.92 11.95 5.70
CA GLN A 359 -10.89 13.06 5.70
C GLN A 359 -12.27 12.66 6.25
N TYR A 360 -12.68 11.40 6.07
CA TYR A 360 -13.92 10.91 6.68
C TYR A 360 -13.77 10.62 8.16
N GLY A 361 -12.54 10.59 8.64
CA GLY A 361 -12.20 10.13 9.96
C GLY A 361 -11.48 11.10 10.87
N TYR A 362 -11.38 12.36 10.47
CA TYR A 362 -10.64 13.37 11.21
C TYR A 362 -11.48 13.93 12.36
N GLU A 363 -10.95 13.87 13.58
CA GLU A 363 -11.62 14.35 14.79
C GLU A 363 -11.83 15.86 14.75
N GLY A 364 -12.99 16.33 15.24
CA GLY A 364 -13.41 17.74 15.14
C GLY A 364 -14.16 18.08 13.85
N PHE A 365 -14.23 17.15 12.89
CA PHE A 365 -14.98 17.30 11.64
C PHE A 365 -16.12 16.29 11.54
N PHE A 366 -16.80 16.01 12.66
CA PHE A 366 -18.09 15.34 12.66
C PHE A 366 -19.17 16.35 13.01
N ASP A 367 -20.29 16.34 12.29
CA ASP A 367 -21.42 17.15 12.72
C ASP A 367 -22.02 16.62 14.04
N GLN A 368 -22.92 17.41 14.62
CA GLN A 368 -23.67 17.06 15.83
C GLN A 368 -24.49 15.75 15.77
N TYR A 369 -24.60 15.12 14.60
CA TYR A 369 -25.28 13.84 14.38
C TYR A 369 -24.30 12.68 14.13
N GLY A 370 -22.99 12.97 14.03
CA GLY A 370 -21.92 12.01 13.78
C GLY A 370 -21.60 11.75 12.30
N PHE A 371 -22.08 12.59 11.37
CA PHE A 371 -21.67 12.53 9.96
C PHE A 371 -20.36 13.31 9.75
N SER A 372 -19.45 12.77 8.94
CA SER A 372 -18.20 13.45 8.61
C SER A 372 -18.45 14.73 7.77
N ILE A 373 -17.61 15.74 7.96
CA ILE A 373 -17.61 17.03 7.24
C ILE A 373 -16.36 17.11 6.35
N PRO A 374 -16.30 16.38 5.22
CA PRO A 374 -15.11 16.35 4.37
C PRO A 374 -14.88 17.65 3.59
N ASN A 375 -15.96 18.31 3.16
CA ASN A 375 -15.91 19.50 2.33
C ASN A 375 -16.32 20.73 3.14
N ASP A 376 -15.84 21.90 2.70
CA ASP A 376 -16.26 23.18 3.30
C ASP A 376 -17.78 23.31 3.22
N PRO A 377 -18.47 23.55 4.35
CA PRO A 377 -19.92 23.67 4.34
C PRO A 377 -20.35 25.04 3.80
N GLU A 378 -21.45 25.09 3.04
CA GLU A 378 -22.00 26.36 2.49
C GLU A 378 -22.33 27.39 3.59
N THR A 379 -22.79 26.89 4.74
CA THR A 379 -23.02 27.66 5.96
C THR A 379 -22.32 26.96 7.11
N PHE A 380 -21.86 27.71 8.13
CA PHE A 380 -21.19 27.11 9.29
C PHE A 380 -22.03 25.97 9.91
N LEU A 381 -21.35 24.89 10.29
CA LEU A 381 -21.95 23.76 11.00
C LEU A 381 -21.41 23.73 12.44
N TYR A 382 -22.13 23.03 13.32
CA TYR A 382 -21.63 22.70 14.65
C TYR A 382 -21.06 21.29 14.66
N ASN A 383 -19.82 21.15 15.13
CA ASN A 383 -19.19 19.84 15.28
C ASN A 383 -19.68 19.09 16.53
N GLU A 384 -19.11 17.91 16.79
CA GLU A 384 -19.43 17.08 17.94
C GLU A 384 -19.10 17.74 19.30
N PHE A 385 -18.25 18.76 19.31
CA PHE A 385 -17.85 19.54 20.48
C PHE A 385 -18.66 20.83 20.64
N GLY A 386 -19.57 21.14 19.71
CA GLY A 386 -20.36 22.38 19.72
C GLY A 386 -19.61 23.60 19.18
N GLU A 387 -18.49 23.39 18.48
CA GLU A 387 -17.69 24.45 17.86
C GLU A 387 -18.17 24.71 16.42
N LYS A 388 -18.04 25.96 15.97
CA LYS A 388 -18.39 26.34 14.60
C LYS A 388 -17.32 25.89 13.63
N VAL A 389 -17.71 25.10 12.64
CA VAL A 389 -16.86 24.61 11.55
C VAL A 389 -17.22 25.36 10.27
N THR A 390 -16.23 26.06 9.71
CA THR A 390 -16.32 26.79 8.43
C THR A 390 -15.45 26.19 7.32
N CYS A 391 -14.55 25.26 7.67
CA CYS A 391 -13.74 24.49 6.73
C CYS A 391 -14.00 22.99 6.92
N GLY A 392 -13.93 22.22 5.84
CA GLY A 392 -14.00 20.76 5.85
C GLY A 392 -12.64 20.14 6.14
N SER A 393 -12.64 18.85 6.48
CA SER A 393 -11.41 18.14 6.80
C SER A 393 -10.45 18.02 5.61
N ASN A 394 -10.94 18.02 4.36
CA ASN A 394 -10.07 18.07 3.18
C ASN A 394 -9.25 19.36 3.16
N THR A 395 -9.92 20.51 3.22
CA THR A 395 -9.27 21.83 3.22
C THR A 395 -8.32 21.97 4.41
N TYR A 396 -8.72 21.51 5.59
CA TYR A 396 -7.88 21.53 6.77
C TYR A 396 -6.60 20.70 6.59
N LEU A 397 -6.71 19.47 6.10
CA LEU A 397 -5.56 18.59 5.84
C LEU A 397 -4.66 19.14 4.71
N ASP A 398 -5.26 19.75 3.68
CA ASP A 398 -4.50 20.38 2.60
C ASP A 398 -3.71 21.60 3.10
N ASN A 399 -4.26 22.41 4.01
CA ASN A 399 -3.53 23.51 4.64
C ASN A 399 -2.36 23.01 5.50
N GLU A 400 -2.53 21.91 6.25
CA GLU A 400 -1.43 21.29 7.00
C GLU A 400 -0.34 20.76 6.07
N LEU A 401 -0.72 20.12 4.96
CA LEU A 401 0.23 19.65 3.95
C LEU A 401 0.96 20.81 3.28
N GLN A 402 0.27 21.90 2.95
CA GLN A 402 0.87 23.09 2.35
C GLN A 402 1.92 23.72 3.28
N ALA A 403 1.66 23.76 4.58
CA ALA A 403 2.63 24.23 5.57
C ALA A 403 3.91 23.37 5.62
N LEU A 404 3.82 22.09 5.20
CA LEU A 404 4.91 21.13 5.17
C LEU A 404 5.60 21.02 3.80
N GLU A 405 5.18 21.74 2.77
CA GLU A 405 5.78 21.65 1.41
C GLU A 405 7.29 21.90 1.41
N SER A 406 7.78 22.77 2.30
CA SER A 406 9.21 23.04 2.46
C SER A 406 9.99 21.91 3.14
N ASN A 407 9.31 21.02 3.88
CA ASN A 407 9.90 19.87 4.57
C ASN A 407 9.24 18.56 4.11
N ALA A 408 9.81 18.00 3.05
CA ALA A 408 9.27 16.81 2.43
C ALA A 408 9.33 15.54 3.31
N ILE A 409 10.13 15.51 4.39
CA ILE A 409 10.14 14.39 5.36
C ILE A 409 8.85 14.42 6.16
N ASP A 410 8.56 15.58 6.75
CA ASP A 410 7.36 15.78 7.56
C ASP A 410 6.10 15.70 6.68
N TYR A 411 6.16 16.18 5.43
CA TYR A 411 5.09 16.02 4.44
C TYR A 411 4.72 14.55 4.21
N ASN A 412 5.72 13.69 3.95
CA ASN A 412 5.47 12.27 3.71
C ASN A 412 5.02 11.52 4.97
N GLU A 413 5.55 11.87 6.14
CA GLU A 413 5.09 11.31 7.41
C GLU A 413 3.64 11.74 7.71
N HIS A 414 3.27 13.00 7.45
CA HIS A 414 1.89 13.49 7.59
C HIS A 414 0.93 12.69 6.68
N LEU A 415 1.28 12.49 5.41
CA LEU A 415 0.49 11.68 4.48
C LEU A 415 0.34 10.22 4.95
N ARG A 416 1.36 9.63 5.57
CA ARG A 416 1.25 8.28 6.16
C ARG A 416 0.36 8.24 7.40
N GLN A 417 0.36 9.30 8.20
CA GLN A 417 -0.47 9.41 9.41
C GLN A 417 -1.94 9.67 9.08
N PHE A 418 -2.19 10.47 8.03
CA PHE A 418 -3.52 10.86 7.55
C PHE A 418 -3.70 10.53 6.06
N PRO A 419 -3.65 9.24 5.69
CA PRO A 419 -3.71 8.84 4.30
C PRO A 419 -5.11 9.08 3.72
N ARG A 420 -5.16 9.71 2.54
CA ARG A 420 -6.40 9.91 1.76
C ARG A 420 -6.59 8.85 0.68
N LYS A 421 -5.50 8.17 0.32
CA LYS A 421 -5.47 7.01 -0.58
C LYS A 421 -4.55 5.93 0.00
N GLU A 422 -4.67 4.70 -0.46
CA GLU A 422 -3.84 3.58 0.01
C GLU A 422 -2.35 3.84 -0.22
N GLU A 423 -1.99 4.47 -1.34
CA GLU A 423 -0.61 4.81 -1.70
C GLU A 423 0.02 5.77 -0.69
N HIS A 424 -0.77 6.66 -0.08
CA HIS A 424 -0.28 7.57 0.97
C HIS A 424 0.13 6.80 2.22
N ALA A 425 -0.62 5.76 2.60
CA ALA A 425 -0.31 4.93 3.76
C ALA A 425 0.97 4.12 3.52
N PHE A 426 1.21 3.69 2.28
CA PHE A 426 2.33 2.84 1.89
C PHE A 426 3.50 3.63 1.27
N ARG A 427 3.76 4.87 1.70
CA ARG A 427 4.97 5.63 1.32
C ARG A 427 6.20 5.17 2.13
N ASP A 428 7.38 5.29 1.53
CA ASP A 428 8.69 5.05 2.17
C ASP A 428 9.24 6.27 2.91
N GLU A 429 10.13 6.03 3.88
CA GLU A 429 10.96 7.06 4.50
C GLU A 429 12.16 7.41 3.61
N ALA A 430 12.62 8.66 3.70
CA ALA A 430 13.77 9.15 2.93
C ALA A 430 15.10 8.43 3.21
N GLY A 431 15.22 7.70 4.32
CA GLY A 431 16.45 6.96 4.66
C GLY A 431 16.61 5.62 3.93
N ASP A 432 15.55 5.07 3.34
CA ASP A 432 15.58 3.73 2.73
C ASP A 432 15.97 3.76 1.24
N CYS A 433 15.75 4.90 0.57
CA CYS A 433 16.18 5.11 -0.80
C CYS A 433 17.61 5.66 -0.83
N ARG A 434 18.44 5.15 -1.75
CA ARG A 434 19.79 5.69 -1.99
C ARG A 434 19.78 6.98 -2.80
N PHE A 435 18.67 7.30 -3.46
CA PHE A 435 18.48 8.53 -4.21
C PHE A 435 17.63 9.52 -3.41
N ASP A 436 17.56 10.76 -3.91
CA ASP A 436 16.69 11.79 -3.36
C ASP A 436 15.22 11.39 -3.54
N ILE A 437 14.67 10.74 -2.51
CA ILE A 437 13.29 10.26 -2.50
C ILE A 437 12.30 11.42 -2.67
N MET A 438 12.68 12.63 -2.24
CA MET A 438 11.79 13.78 -2.26
C MET A 438 11.54 14.21 -3.68
N LYS A 439 12.61 14.35 -4.48
CA LYS A 439 12.48 14.64 -5.90
C LYS A 439 11.69 13.56 -6.64
N ILE A 440 11.90 12.28 -6.28
CA ILE A 440 11.13 11.18 -6.87
C ILE A 440 9.63 11.31 -6.53
N TYR A 441 9.27 11.58 -5.27
CA TYR A 441 7.87 11.75 -4.88
C TYR A 441 7.23 13.01 -5.46
N GLU A 442 7.94 14.14 -5.47
CA GLU A 442 7.48 15.37 -6.14
C GLU A 442 7.14 15.07 -7.60
N GLN A 443 8.00 14.34 -8.29
CA GLN A 443 7.76 13.95 -9.68
C GLN A 443 6.59 12.96 -9.82
N LEU A 444 6.46 11.98 -8.93
CA LEU A 444 5.33 11.03 -8.95
C LEU A 444 4.01 11.76 -8.70
N ASP A 445 3.98 12.68 -7.74
CA ASP A 445 2.80 13.47 -7.39
C ASP A 445 2.45 14.43 -8.55
N HIS A 446 3.43 15.05 -9.21
CA HIS A 446 3.23 15.85 -10.42
C HIS A 446 2.68 15.00 -11.58
N ASN A 447 3.26 13.82 -11.81
CA ASN A 447 2.80 12.89 -12.84
C ASN A 447 1.35 12.43 -12.61
N GLU A 448 0.90 12.34 -11.35
CA GLU A 448 -0.47 11.96 -11.02
C GLU A 448 -1.46 13.14 -11.13
N LYS A 449 -1.08 14.32 -10.63
CA LYS A 449 -2.00 15.45 -10.43
C LYS A 449 -2.02 16.45 -11.58
N GLU A 450 -0.87 16.71 -12.19
CA GLU A 450 -0.66 17.85 -13.10
C GLU A 450 -0.34 17.41 -14.52
N LEU A 451 0.25 16.23 -14.71
CA LEU A 451 0.60 15.73 -16.03
C LEU A 451 -0.66 15.31 -16.82
N PRO A 452 -0.88 15.84 -18.04
CA PRO A 452 -2.03 15.44 -18.85
C PRO A 452 -2.03 13.94 -19.14
N LYS A 453 -3.20 13.29 -19.09
CA LYS A 453 -3.33 11.84 -19.32
C LYS A 453 -2.80 11.38 -20.67
N ASP A 454 -2.88 12.23 -21.69
CA ASP A 454 -2.43 11.93 -23.06
C ASP A 454 -0.97 12.32 -23.31
N TYR A 455 -0.25 12.81 -22.29
CA TYR A 455 1.17 13.17 -22.41
C TYR A 455 2.04 11.97 -22.76
N VAL A 456 1.70 10.78 -22.25
CA VAL A 456 2.40 9.52 -22.54
C VAL A 456 1.53 8.65 -23.46
N GLN A 457 2.00 8.43 -24.68
CA GLN A 457 1.35 7.53 -25.63
C GLN A 457 1.77 6.09 -25.39
N ARG A 458 0.81 5.16 -25.49
CA ARG A 458 1.04 3.71 -25.40
C ARG A 458 0.81 3.06 -26.76
N GLY A 459 1.70 2.16 -27.17
CA GLY A 459 1.62 1.52 -28.49
C GLY A 459 2.72 0.50 -28.78
N ASN A 460 2.83 0.11 -30.04
CA ASN A 460 3.82 -0.85 -30.54
C ASN A 460 4.42 -0.38 -31.88
N PHE A 461 5.63 -0.84 -32.18
CA PHE A 461 6.26 -0.65 -33.48
C PHE A 461 6.03 -1.86 -34.39
N TYR A 462 5.98 -1.62 -35.70
CA TYR A 462 5.87 -2.65 -36.73
C TYR A 462 6.75 -2.32 -37.93
N TRP A 463 7.19 -3.35 -38.65
CA TRP A 463 7.83 -3.15 -39.95
C TRP A 463 6.79 -2.79 -41.00
N LYS A 464 7.11 -1.81 -41.84
CA LYS A 464 6.31 -1.46 -43.00
C LYS A 464 6.09 -2.69 -43.87
N ASP A 465 4.83 -2.95 -44.18
CA ASP A 465 4.37 -4.11 -44.97
C ASP A 465 4.78 -5.48 -44.39
N GLY A 466 5.17 -5.55 -43.11
CA GLY A 466 5.67 -6.77 -42.47
C GLY A 466 7.07 -7.21 -42.95
N ILE A 467 7.75 -6.39 -43.77
CA ILE A 467 9.06 -6.72 -44.32
C ILE A 467 10.13 -6.38 -43.29
N LYS A 468 10.80 -7.40 -42.73
CA LYS A 468 11.85 -7.23 -41.72
C LYS A 468 12.96 -6.29 -42.19
N ASP A 469 13.48 -5.48 -41.27
CA ASP A 469 14.56 -4.51 -41.50
C ASP A 469 14.20 -3.35 -42.47
N SER A 470 12.92 -3.15 -42.76
CA SER A 470 12.40 -2.03 -43.57
C SER A 470 12.29 -0.71 -42.76
N GLU A 471 11.21 0.06 -42.96
CA GLU A 471 10.89 1.24 -42.14
C GLU A 471 10.07 0.80 -40.93
N ALA A 472 10.45 1.22 -39.73
CA ALA A 472 9.64 1.02 -38.53
C ALA A 472 8.51 2.05 -38.48
N GLN A 473 7.31 1.61 -38.14
CA GLN A 473 6.11 2.44 -38.01
C GLN A 473 5.53 2.31 -36.59
N TRP A 474 5.03 3.42 -36.05
CA TRP A 474 4.36 3.46 -34.76
C TRP A 474 2.85 3.25 -34.94
N ASN A 475 2.26 2.40 -34.11
CA ASN A 475 0.82 2.25 -34.01
C ASN A 475 0.38 2.38 -32.53
N PRO A 476 -0.44 3.40 -32.19
CA PRO A 476 -1.03 3.52 -30.87
C PRO A 476 -1.90 2.31 -30.52
N ASP A 477 -1.74 1.77 -29.32
CA ASP A 477 -2.48 0.62 -28.82
C ASP A 477 -2.56 0.70 -27.30
N LYS A 478 -3.79 0.59 -26.76
CA LYS A 478 -4.03 0.55 -25.30
C LYS A 478 -3.34 -0.63 -24.62
N ASN A 479 -3.09 -1.72 -25.36
CA ASN A 479 -2.35 -2.88 -24.90
C ASN A 479 -0.88 -2.88 -25.35
N GLY A 480 -0.39 -1.75 -25.86
CA GLY A 480 0.99 -1.57 -26.31
C GLY A 480 2.03 -1.85 -25.23
N ARG A 481 3.24 -2.24 -25.63
CA ARG A 481 4.36 -2.48 -24.72
C ARG A 481 5.24 -1.25 -24.53
N PHE A 482 5.23 -0.33 -25.49
CA PHE A 482 6.03 0.88 -25.48
C PHE A 482 5.23 2.07 -24.94
N PHE A 483 5.92 2.91 -24.18
CA PHE A 483 5.43 4.19 -23.67
C PHE A 483 6.32 5.29 -24.23
N LEU A 484 5.72 6.32 -24.82
CA LEU A 484 6.42 7.32 -25.60
C LEU A 484 5.91 8.73 -25.31
N THR A 485 6.80 9.71 -25.27
CA THR A 485 6.43 11.14 -25.15
C THR A 485 6.82 11.98 -26.36
N TRP A 486 7.65 11.43 -27.27
CA TRP A 486 8.12 12.17 -28.43
C TRP A 486 8.38 11.28 -29.64
N HIS A 487 8.03 11.77 -30.83
CA HIS A 487 8.35 11.15 -32.10
C HIS A 487 9.41 11.96 -32.86
N PRO A 488 10.46 11.31 -33.40
CA PRO A 488 11.49 11.99 -34.18
C PRO A 488 10.94 12.53 -35.49
N PRO A 489 11.42 13.68 -35.98
CA PRO A 489 10.98 14.21 -37.26
C PRO A 489 11.53 13.35 -38.43
N LYS A 490 10.95 13.49 -39.63
CA LYS A 490 11.18 12.56 -40.76
C LYS A 490 12.65 12.53 -41.24
N GLU A 491 13.37 13.61 -40.99
CA GLU A 491 14.76 13.83 -41.36
C GLU A 491 15.72 12.91 -40.60
N ILE A 492 15.32 12.41 -39.43
CA ILE A 492 16.11 11.46 -38.63
C ILE A 492 15.38 10.14 -38.40
N ARG A 493 14.04 10.13 -38.42
CA ARG A 493 13.23 8.92 -38.23
C ARG A 493 13.56 7.88 -39.30
N ASN A 494 13.81 6.63 -38.89
CA ASN A 494 14.18 5.53 -39.80
C ASN A 494 15.43 5.79 -40.66
N GLN A 495 16.25 6.79 -40.36
CA GLN A 495 17.47 7.03 -41.13
C GLN A 495 18.60 6.12 -40.68
N PHE A 496 19.53 5.81 -41.57
CA PHE A 496 20.78 5.13 -41.25
C PHE A 496 21.77 5.33 -42.40
N GLU A 497 23.00 4.90 -42.21
CA GLU A 497 24.01 4.85 -43.24
C GLU A 497 24.82 3.55 -43.15
N TRP A 498 25.25 3.02 -44.28
CA TRP A 498 26.16 1.87 -44.30
C TRP A 498 27.60 2.37 -44.21
N LYS A 499 28.36 1.88 -43.22
CA LYS A 499 29.76 2.22 -43.03
C LYS A 499 30.57 0.98 -42.66
N THR A 500 31.82 0.96 -43.11
CA THR A 500 32.82 -0.02 -42.64
C THR A 500 33.63 0.60 -41.53
N VAL A 501 33.46 0.11 -40.31
CA VAL A 501 34.20 0.59 -39.13
C VAL A 501 34.98 -0.59 -38.57
N ARG A 502 36.31 -0.46 -38.53
CA ARG A 502 37.24 -1.47 -37.96
C ARG A 502 37.04 -2.88 -38.53
N GLY A 503 36.81 -2.97 -39.84
CA GLY A 503 36.65 -4.23 -40.57
C GLY A 503 35.22 -4.79 -40.60
N VAL A 504 34.25 -4.15 -39.92
CA VAL A 504 32.85 -4.59 -39.93
C VAL A 504 32.01 -3.64 -40.77
N TYR A 505 31.35 -4.17 -41.80
CA TYR A 505 30.37 -3.43 -42.61
C TYR A 505 28.99 -3.52 -41.96
N SER A 506 28.45 -2.39 -41.49
CA SER A 506 27.17 -2.37 -40.76
C SER A 506 26.40 -1.07 -40.93
N ARG A 507 25.12 -1.10 -40.54
CA ARG A 507 24.24 0.07 -40.45
C ARG A 507 24.61 0.90 -39.21
N HIS A 508 24.74 2.21 -39.40
CA HIS A 508 24.98 3.18 -38.34
C HIS A 508 23.80 4.17 -38.19
N PRO A 509 23.43 4.52 -36.96
CA PRO A 509 22.40 5.53 -36.68
C PRO A 509 22.85 6.92 -37.15
N LYS A 510 21.92 7.73 -37.69
CA LYS A 510 22.20 9.13 -38.07
C LYS A 510 21.95 10.13 -36.93
N ALA A 511 21.19 9.76 -35.91
CA ALA A 511 20.80 10.63 -34.80
C ALA A 511 21.61 10.43 -33.51
N GLU A 512 22.86 9.94 -33.60
CA GLU A 512 23.74 9.75 -32.42
C GLU A 512 23.99 11.04 -31.61
N HIS A 513 23.91 12.20 -32.25
CA HIS A 513 24.06 13.49 -31.59
C HIS A 513 22.83 13.88 -30.74
N VAL A 514 21.70 13.21 -30.89
CA VAL A 514 20.42 13.55 -30.23
C VAL A 514 20.25 12.81 -28.90
N GLY A 515 20.59 11.52 -28.87
CA GLY A 515 20.34 10.66 -27.72
C GLY A 515 20.90 9.26 -27.91
N ALA A 516 20.65 8.42 -26.92
CA ALA A 516 21.04 7.02 -26.94
C ALA A 516 20.14 6.19 -26.03
N PHE A 517 19.96 4.93 -26.41
CA PHE A 517 19.21 3.95 -25.65
C PHE A 517 20.09 3.21 -24.63
N GLY A 518 19.49 2.73 -23.56
CA GLY A 518 20.05 1.70 -22.69
C GLY A 518 19.16 0.46 -22.69
N CYS A 519 19.75 -0.72 -22.84
CA CYS A 519 19.01 -1.98 -22.99
C CYS A 519 19.52 -3.03 -22.01
N ASP A 520 18.58 -3.66 -21.29
CA ASP A 520 18.78 -4.80 -20.40
C ASP A 520 18.04 -6.04 -20.96
N PRO A 521 18.73 -6.91 -21.72
CA PRO A 521 18.15 -8.07 -22.38
C PRO A 521 18.17 -9.35 -21.53
N TYR A 522 17.17 -10.24 -21.67
CA TYR A 522 17.10 -11.53 -20.95
C TYR A 522 17.32 -12.76 -21.86
N ASN A 523 17.88 -13.84 -21.29
CA ASN A 523 18.37 -14.99 -22.06
C ASN A 523 17.38 -16.16 -22.28
N ARG A 524 16.31 -16.27 -21.47
CA ARG A 524 15.44 -17.48 -21.46
C ARG A 524 13.96 -17.12 -21.59
N SER A 525 13.25 -17.79 -22.50
CA SER A 525 11.82 -17.59 -22.75
C SER A 525 10.94 -18.05 -21.57
N GLN A 526 11.37 -19.03 -20.77
CA GLN A 526 10.64 -19.48 -19.56
C GLN A 526 11.58 -19.86 -18.42
N THR A 527 11.22 -19.47 -17.19
CA THR A 527 11.72 -20.04 -15.94
C THR A 527 10.61 -20.89 -15.32
N VAL A 528 10.97 -22.00 -14.66
CA VAL A 528 10.02 -22.96 -14.06
C VAL A 528 9.11 -22.28 -13.02
N ASP A 529 9.63 -21.23 -12.38
CA ASP A 529 8.85 -20.26 -11.62
C ASP A 529 8.52 -19.05 -12.51
N LYS A 530 7.24 -18.71 -12.64
CA LYS A 530 6.68 -17.59 -13.43
C LYS A 530 7.16 -16.17 -13.01
N ARG A 531 8.28 -16.05 -12.28
CA ARG A 531 8.90 -14.83 -11.75
C ARG A 531 10.31 -14.60 -12.30
N GLY A 532 10.48 -14.62 -13.62
CA GLY A 532 11.76 -14.24 -14.24
C GLY A 532 11.82 -12.74 -14.55
N SER A 533 13.03 -12.16 -14.58
CA SER A 533 13.29 -10.75 -14.95
C SER A 533 12.72 -10.38 -16.33
N LYS A 534 12.31 -9.11 -16.52
CA LYS A 534 11.72 -8.60 -17.77
C LYS A 534 12.81 -7.98 -18.65
N GLY A 535 12.59 -7.94 -19.96
CA GLY A 535 13.43 -7.17 -20.86
C GLY A 535 13.07 -5.69 -20.78
N SER A 536 14.07 -4.81 -20.80
CA SER A 536 13.80 -3.37 -20.75
C SER A 536 14.70 -2.54 -21.65
N ILE A 537 14.13 -1.45 -22.18
CA ILE A 537 14.84 -0.44 -22.96
C ILE A 537 14.30 0.96 -22.65
N HIS A 538 15.21 1.91 -22.51
CA HIS A 538 14.89 3.32 -22.30
C HIS A 538 15.64 4.18 -23.30
N LEU A 539 14.98 5.24 -23.81
CA LEU A 539 15.64 6.26 -24.62
C LEU A 539 15.81 7.53 -23.80
N TYR A 540 17.07 7.96 -23.67
CA TYR A 540 17.40 9.26 -23.11
C TYR A 540 17.93 10.19 -24.21
N THR A 541 17.41 11.41 -24.20
CA THR A 541 17.82 12.49 -25.12
C THR A 541 18.72 13.45 -24.37
N LYS A 542 19.85 13.83 -24.99
CA LYS A 542 20.77 14.84 -24.45
C LYS A 542 20.49 16.20 -25.08
N TYR A 543 21.18 17.23 -24.62
CA TYR A 543 21.12 18.54 -25.27
C TYR A 543 21.35 18.41 -26.78
N ASN A 544 20.39 18.90 -27.55
CA ASN A 544 20.36 18.77 -29.00
C ASN A 544 19.71 20.02 -29.64
N MET A 545 19.99 20.23 -30.93
CA MET A 545 19.47 21.37 -31.70
C MET A 545 18.39 20.94 -32.72
N VAL A 546 17.94 19.69 -32.67
CA VAL A 546 17.00 19.12 -33.66
C VAL A 546 15.54 19.16 -33.20
N GLY A 547 15.25 19.90 -32.13
CA GLY A 547 13.90 20.02 -31.55
C GLY A 547 13.42 18.75 -30.83
N ALA A 548 14.33 17.83 -30.48
CA ALA A 548 13.99 16.74 -29.57
C ALA A 548 13.99 17.27 -28.13
N PRO A 549 13.23 16.65 -27.20
CA PRO A 549 13.34 16.94 -25.78
C PRO A 549 14.80 16.92 -25.33
N CYS A 550 15.16 17.81 -24.41
CA CYS A 550 16.54 17.94 -23.94
C CYS A 550 16.65 17.40 -22.52
N ASN A 551 17.59 16.48 -22.29
CA ASN A 551 17.85 15.87 -20.98
C ASN A 551 16.64 15.12 -20.39
N GLN A 552 15.87 14.47 -21.26
CA GLN A 552 14.63 13.80 -20.90
C GLN A 552 14.58 12.35 -21.40
N PHE A 553 13.91 11.50 -20.62
CA PHE A 553 13.50 10.19 -21.08
C PHE A 553 12.28 10.32 -21.98
N VAL A 554 12.34 9.70 -23.16
CA VAL A 554 11.28 9.82 -24.18
C VAL A 554 10.64 8.49 -24.57
N LEU A 555 11.26 7.36 -24.17
CA LEU A 555 10.74 6.02 -24.38
C LEU A 555 11.01 5.14 -23.15
N GLU A 556 9.99 4.39 -22.72
CA GLU A 556 10.08 3.30 -21.75
C GLU A 556 9.44 2.03 -22.31
N TYR A 557 10.16 0.91 -22.23
CA TYR A 557 9.63 -0.43 -22.45
C TYR A 557 10.12 -1.34 -21.33
N ILE A 558 9.20 -2.04 -20.68
CA ILE A 558 9.49 -3.01 -19.61
C ILE A 558 8.48 -4.16 -19.74
N ASP A 559 8.85 -5.24 -20.43
CA ASP A 559 7.96 -6.38 -20.66
C ASP A 559 8.71 -7.69 -20.93
N ARG A 560 7.99 -8.81 -20.84
CA ARG A 560 8.49 -10.16 -21.16
C ARG A 560 7.56 -10.83 -22.18
N PRO A 561 7.78 -10.60 -23.49
CA PRO A 561 7.07 -11.30 -24.54
C PRO A 561 7.17 -12.82 -24.44
N ALA A 562 6.17 -13.52 -24.99
CA ALA A 562 6.07 -14.99 -24.95
C ALA A 562 7.30 -15.70 -25.54
N LYS A 563 7.97 -15.06 -26.51
CA LYS A 563 9.23 -15.52 -27.11
C LYS A 563 10.27 -14.41 -27.01
N VAL A 564 11.50 -14.76 -26.65
CA VAL A 564 12.60 -13.79 -26.51
C VAL A 564 12.91 -13.10 -27.85
N GLU A 565 12.66 -13.78 -28.97
CA GLU A 565 12.84 -13.23 -30.30
C GLU A 565 11.88 -12.07 -30.61
N HIS A 566 10.69 -12.04 -29.99
CA HIS A 566 9.79 -10.89 -30.09
C HIS A 566 10.34 -9.67 -29.36
N PHE A 567 10.97 -9.88 -28.20
CA PHE A 567 11.69 -8.81 -27.51
C PHE A 567 12.84 -8.28 -28.37
N PHE A 568 13.64 -9.15 -28.97
CA PHE A 568 14.74 -8.72 -29.86
C PHE A 568 14.23 -7.90 -31.05
N GLU A 569 13.11 -8.31 -31.65
CA GLU A 569 12.50 -7.57 -32.76
C GLU A 569 11.99 -6.19 -32.33
N ASP A 570 11.31 -6.13 -31.17
CA ASP A 570 10.83 -4.88 -30.58
C ASP A 570 11.99 -3.90 -30.35
N MET A 571 13.14 -4.38 -29.87
CA MET A 571 14.32 -3.54 -29.66
C MET A 571 14.86 -2.98 -30.98
N ILE A 572 15.02 -3.82 -32.00
CA ILE A 572 15.52 -3.41 -33.33
C ILE A 572 14.58 -2.39 -33.97
N LEU A 573 13.27 -2.59 -33.87
CA LEU A 573 12.26 -1.66 -34.36
C LEU A 573 12.38 -0.29 -33.69
N ALA A 574 12.55 -0.24 -32.36
CA ALA A 574 12.75 1.01 -31.64
C ALA A 574 14.06 1.70 -32.06
N MET A 575 15.17 0.97 -32.12
CA MET A 575 16.48 1.46 -32.58
C MET A 575 16.39 2.05 -33.99
N ARG A 576 15.67 1.36 -34.88
CA ARG A 576 15.42 1.80 -36.26
C ARG A 576 14.59 3.07 -36.30
N TYR A 577 13.45 3.10 -35.59
CA TYR A 577 12.51 4.21 -35.62
C TYR A 577 13.18 5.52 -35.21
N PHE A 578 13.96 5.49 -34.13
CA PHE A 578 14.64 6.66 -33.58
C PHE A 578 15.98 6.98 -34.25
N SER A 579 16.59 6.03 -34.96
CA SER A 579 17.93 6.20 -35.56
C SER A 579 18.99 6.61 -34.53
N MET A 580 18.94 6.07 -33.32
CA MET A 580 19.87 6.38 -32.23
C MET A 580 20.61 5.12 -31.77
N PRO A 581 21.87 5.24 -31.31
CA PRO A 581 22.66 4.12 -30.83
C PRO A 581 22.15 3.59 -29.48
N THR A 582 22.59 2.39 -29.10
CA THR A 582 22.14 1.68 -27.89
C THR A 582 23.34 1.11 -27.13
N LEU A 583 23.39 1.37 -25.82
CA LEU A 583 24.29 0.69 -24.90
C LEU A 583 23.59 -0.53 -24.32
N ILE A 584 24.11 -1.71 -24.64
CA ILE A 584 23.49 -3.01 -24.33
C ILE A 584 24.34 -3.73 -23.29
N GLU A 585 23.70 -4.30 -22.27
CA GLU A 585 24.39 -5.16 -21.32
C GLU A 585 24.84 -6.48 -21.99
N LEU A 586 26.11 -6.86 -21.80
CA LEU A 586 26.75 -8.07 -22.35
C LEU A 586 26.32 -9.36 -21.63
N SER A 587 25.39 -9.31 -20.69
CA SER A 587 24.79 -10.50 -20.06
C SER A 587 24.12 -11.43 -21.07
N ASN A 588 23.82 -10.95 -22.29
CA ASN A 588 23.13 -11.67 -23.35
C ASN A 588 23.85 -11.57 -24.71
N GLU A 589 24.77 -12.49 -24.96
CA GLU A 589 25.45 -12.59 -26.28
C GLU A 589 24.49 -12.92 -27.42
N LYS A 590 23.33 -13.55 -27.14
CA LYS A 590 22.34 -13.90 -28.17
C LYS A 590 21.76 -12.68 -28.86
N PHE A 591 21.33 -11.66 -28.10
CA PHE A 591 20.78 -10.44 -28.69
C PHE A 591 21.82 -9.70 -29.54
N LEU A 592 23.03 -9.58 -29.01
CA LEU A 592 24.15 -8.95 -29.68
C LEU A 592 24.57 -9.67 -30.97
N THR A 593 24.53 -11.01 -30.96
CA THR A 593 24.76 -11.84 -32.14
C THR A 593 23.69 -11.60 -33.21
N VAL A 594 22.41 -11.47 -32.81
CA VAL A 594 21.31 -11.13 -33.74
C VAL A 594 21.55 -9.76 -34.37
N LEU A 595 21.95 -8.75 -33.59
CA LEU A 595 22.29 -7.43 -34.11
C LEU A 595 23.46 -7.50 -35.11
N TYR A 596 24.52 -8.23 -34.77
CA TYR A 596 25.68 -8.38 -35.65
C TYR A 596 25.29 -9.06 -36.98
N ASN A 597 24.62 -10.21 -36.91
CA ASN A 597 24.21 -10.98 -38.09
C ASN A 597 23.21 -10.24 -38.98
N ARG A 598 22.35 -9.40 -38.40
CA ARG A 598 21.43 -8.54 -39.16
C ARG A 598 22.07 -7.25 -39.66
N GLY A 599 23.35 -7.00 -39.40
CA GLY A 599 24.06 -5.80 -39.86
C GLY A 599 23.78 -4.55 -39.02
N TYR A 600 23.29 -4.67 -37.79
CA TYR A 600 23.04 -3.58 -36.84
C TYR A 600 24.18 -3.34 -35.84
N ARG A 601 25.36 -3.91 -36.07
CA ARG A 601 26.53 -3.72 -35.18
C ARG A 601 26.85 -2.25 -34.91
N GLY A 602 26.68 -1.35 -35.89
CA GLY A 602 26.90 0.08 -35.75
C GLY A 602 25.91 0.81 -34.83
N PHE A 603 24.77 0.20 -34.50
CA PHE A 603 23.86 0.70 -33.47
C PHE A 603 24.27 0.27 -32.05
N SER A 604 25.09 -0.77 -31.90
CA SER A 604 25.59 -1.22 -30.58
C SER A 604 26.81 -0.39 -30.17
N MET A 605 26.67 0.40 -29.12
CA MET A 605 27.77 1.24 -28.60
C MET A 605 28.83 0.38 -27.92
N ASN A 606 30.09 0.78 -28.06
CA ASN A 606 31.13 0.22 -27.20
C ASN A 606 31.02 0.83 -25.79
N ARG A 607 31.51 0.10 -24.79
CA ARG A 607 31.56 0.57 -23.40
C ARG A 607 32.09 2.02 -23.31
N PRO A 608 31.30 2.95 -22.75
CA PRO A 608 31.75 4.31 -22.50
C PRO A 608 32.98 4.33 -21.58
N GLY A 609 33.98 5.13 -21.94
CA GLY A 609 35.16 5.41 -21.10
C GLY A 609 36.38 4.54 -21.27
N LEU A 610 36.30 3.48 -22.05
CA LEU A 610 37.48 2.73 -22.46
C LEU A 610 37.87 3.08 -23.90
N LYS A 611 39.18 3.13 -24.16
CA LYS A 611 39.67 3.21 -25.54
C LYS A 611 39.49 1.84 -26.21
N TRP A 612 39.38 1.83 -27.53
CA TRP A 612 39.20 0.58 -28.29
C TRP A 612 40.20 -0.51 -27.94
N ASN A 613 41.47 -0.15 -27.70
CA ASN A 613 42.51 -1.12 -27.39
C ASN A 613 42.32 -1.80 -26.02
N GLU A 614 41.61 -1.13 -25.10
CA GLU A 614 41.34 -1.57 -23.73
C GLU A 614 40.06 -2.43 -23.63
N LEU A 615 39.28 -2.53 -24.71
CA LEU A 615 38.09 -3.38 -24.77
C LEU A 615 38.47 -4.86 -24.89
N SER A 616 37.65 -5.71 -24.26
CA SER A 616 37.72 -7.16 -24.42
C SER A 616 37.45 -7.60 -25.87
N PRO A 617 37.86 -8.81 -26.28
CA PRO A 617 37.55 -9.34 -27.60
C PRO A 617 36.05 -9.32 -27.93
N THR A 618 35.20 -9.71 -26.98
CA THR A 618 33.73 -9.70 -27.14
C THR A 618 33.16 -8.29 -27.28
N GLU A 619 33.65 -7.32 -26.49
CA GLU A 619 33.26 -5.91 -26.63
C GLU A 619 33.69 -5.32 -27.99
N LYS A 620 34.84 -5.75 -28.53
CA LYS A 620 35.29 -5.33 -29.86
C LYS A 620 34.36 -5.89 -30.94
N GLU A 621 34.05 -7.17 -30.87
CA GLU A 621 33.20 -7.86 -31.85
C GLU A 621 31.76 -7.34 -31.86
N PHE A 622 31.12 -7.25 -30.69
CA PHE A 622 29.68 -7.00 -30.59
C PHE A 622 29.29 -5.62 -30.01
N GLY A 623 30.20 -4.96 -29.29
CA GLY A 623 29.89 -3.78 -28.48
C GLY A 623 29.33 -4.17 -27.11
N GLY A 624 28.64 -3.24 -26.46
CA GLY A 624 28.01 -3.42 -25.16
C GLY A 624 28.92 -3.12 -23.95
N VAL A 625 28.39 -3.44 -22.76
CA VAL A 625 29.04 -3.23 -21.46
C VAL A 625 28.85 -4.46 -20.57
N PRO A 626 29.89 -4.95 -19.86
CA PRO A 626 29.76 -6.15 -19.03
C PRO A 626 28.82 -5.93 -17.84
N ALA A 627 28.04 -6.96 -17.51
CA ALA A 627 27.04 -6.92 -16.44
C ALA A 627 27.65 -6.85 -15.02
N GLN A 628 28.88 -7.34 -14.87
CA GLN A 628 29.56 -7.48 -13.58
C GLN A 628 30.85 -6.67 -13.52
N GLY A 629 30.92 -5.82 -12.49
CA GLY A 629 32.09 -5.03 -12.13
C GLY A 629 31.71 -3.82 -11.29
N ASN A 630 32.29 -3.67 -10.09
CA ASN A 630 31.95 -2.60 -9.14
C ASN A 630 32.00 -1.21 -9.80
N LYS A 631 33.01 -0.96 -10.64
CA LYS A 631 33.17 0.31 -11.35
C LYS A 631 32.01 0.68 -12.29
N ILE A 632 31.32 -0.30 -12.89
CA ILE A 632 30.15 -0.02 -13.76
C ILE A 632 28.92 0.21 -12.89
N ALA A 633 28.79 -0.53 -11.80
CA ALA A 633 27.69 -0.33 -10.86
C ALA A 633 27.69 1.05 -10.24
N ASP A 634 28.87 1.50 -9.80
CA ASP A 634 29.05 2.86 -9.28
C ASP A 634 28.73 3.89 -10.36
N ALA A 635 29.21 3.69 -11.61
CA ALA A 635 28.92 4.61 -12.70
C ALA A 635 27.41 4.70 -13.03
N GLN A 636 26.70 3.57 -13.04
CA GLN A 636 25.25 3.52 -13.23
C GLN A 636 24.52 4.25 -12.09
N PHE A 637 24.96 4.03 -10.85
CA PHE A 637 24.42 4.71 -9.68
C PHE A 637 24.59 6.22 -9.78
N TYR A 638 25.81 6.71 -9.99
CA TYR A 638 26.10 8.15 -10.11
C TYR A 638 25.39 8.80 -11.31
N ALA A 639 25.21 8.06 -12.41
CA ALA A 639 24.47 8.57 -13.56
C ALA A 639 23.00 8.83 -13.24
N VAL A 640 22.34 7.90 -12.55
CA VAL A 640 20.96 8.06 -12.08
C VAL A 640 20.86 9.14 -11.00
N GLU A 641 21.78 9.15 -10.03
CA GLU A 641 21.83 10.13 -8.96
C GLU A 641 21.95 11.57 -9.51
N SER A 642 22.90 11.81 -10.42
CA SER A 642 23.05 13.12 -11.08
C SER A 642 21.78 13.49 -11.85
N HIS A 643 21.21 12.57 -12.61
CA HIS A 643 19.98 12.86 -13.35
C HIS A 643 18.80 13.20 -12.43
N ILE A 644 18.61 12.47 -11.34
CA ILE A 644 17.58 12.77 -10.34
C ILE A 644 17.80 14.16 -9.75
N ASN A 645 19.04 14.45 -9.36
CA ASN A 645 19.36 15.74 -8.78
C ASN A 645 19.12 16.91 -9.73
N ASP A 646 19.42 16.73 -11.01
CA ASP A 646 19.42 17.82 -11.97
C ASP A 646 18.06 17.98 -12.69
N TYR A 647 17.31 16.89 -12.93
CA TYR A 647 16.16 16.88 -13.85
C TYR A 647 14.87 16.25 -13.32
N VAL A 648 14.85 15.75 -12.08
CA VAL A 648 13.65 15.14 -11.45
C VAL A 648 13.19 16.02 -10.28
N GLY A 649 11.87 16.14 -10.10
CA GLY A 649 11.26 16.92 -9.02
C GLY A 649 11.55 18.43 -9.12
N VAL A 650 11.25 19.17 -8.05
CA VAL A 650 11.39 20.63 -8.04
C VAL A 650 12.87 21.02 -7.96
N ALA A 651 13.29 21.91 -8.86
CA ALA A 651 14.62 22.47 -8.88
C ALA A 651 14.85 23.37 -7.66
N ARG A 652 15.82 23.00 -6.82
CA ARG A 652 16.20 23.74 -5.61
C ARG A 652 17.36 24.71 -5.84
N THR A 653 18.13 24.49 -6.90
CA THR A 653 19.28 25.31 -7.28
C THR A 653 19.13 25.76 -8.73
N ASN A 654 19.62 26.95 -9.05
CA ASN A 654 19.56 27.52 -10.40
C ASN A 654 20.70 27.00 -11.31
N THR A 655 21.07 25.72 -11.19
CA THR A 655 22.26 25.16 -11.85
C THR A 655 21.94 24.67 -13.26
N TYR A 656 20.94 23.79 -13.37
CA TYR A 656 20.52 23.19 -14.65
C TYR A 656 19.09 23.57 -15.05
N ARG A 657 18.29 24.01 -14.08
CA ARG A 657 16.91 24.49 -14.24
C ARG A 657 16.66 25.68 -13.29
N PRO A 658 15.86 26.68 -13.67
CA PRO A 658 15.32 27.70 -12.78
C PRO A 658 14.82 27.14 -11.45
N THR A 659 15.18 27.79 -10.34
CA THR A 659 14.67 27.42 -9.01
C THR A 659 13.14 27.47 -8.99
N GLY A 660 12.51 26.41 -8.50
CA GLY A 660 11.05 26.23 -8.48
C GLY A 660 10.48 25.50 -9.70
N GLU A 661 11.27 25.26 -10.76
CA GLU A 661 10.79 24.54 -11.94
C GLU A 661 10.67 23.03 -11.66
N MET A 662 9.56 22.41 -12.10
CA MET A 662 9.32 20.96 -11.99
C MET A 662 10.12 20.17 -13.03
N GLY A 663 10.58 18.98 -12.65
CA GLY A 663 11.33 18.07 -13.51
C GLY A 663 10.45 17.41 -14.57
N THR A 664 11.08 16.75 -15.54
CA THR A 664 10.35 16.04 -16.61
C THR A 664 10.80 14.59 -16.69
N MET A 665 10.20 13.76 -15.84
CA MET A 665 10.32 12.31 -15.90
C MET A 665 8.92 11.67 -15.87
N PRO A 666 8.29 11.44 -17.04
CA PRO A 666 6.88 11.05 -17.13
C PRO A 666 6.63 9.57 -16.82
N PHE A 667 7.68 8.76 -16.67
CA PHE A 667 7.57 7.31 -16.51
C PHE A 667 7.59 6.89 -15.03
N SER A 668 6.41 6.83 -14.42
CA SER A 668 6.23 6.48 -12.99
C SER A 668 6.74 5.08 -12.62
N ARG A 669 6.76 4.12 -13.56
CA ARG A 669 7.32 2.77 -13.32
C ARG A 669 8.82 2.84 -13.06
N THR A 670 9.55 3.60 -13.87
CA THR A 670 10.99 3.82 -13.69
C THR A 670 11.29 4.58 -12.39
N LEU A 671 10.52 5.63 -12.08
CA LEU A 671 10.67 6.36 -10.81
C LEU A 671 10.50 5.45 -9.59
N THR A 672 9.54 4.52 -9.66
CA THR A 672 9.30 3.52 -8.60
C THR A 672 10.48 2.54 -8.49
N HIS A 673 11.02 2.07 -9.61
CA HIS A 673 12.22 1.22 -9.60
C HIS A 673 13.46 1.94 -9.06
N TRP A 674 13.64 3.24 -9.36
CA TRP A 674 14.71 4.03 -8.75
C TRP A 674 14.53 4.16 -7.24
N LYS A 675 13.30 4.42 -6.78
CA LYS A 675 12.97 4.48 -5.36
C LYS A 675 13.32 3.19 -4.63
N ASP A 676 12.95 2.04 -5.20
CA ASP A 676 13.03 0.74 -4.54
C ASP A 676 14.41 0.06 -4.70
N VAL A 677 15.34 0.61 -5.49
CA VAL A 677 16.59 -0.10 -5.84
C VAL A 677 17.49 -0.33 -4.62
N ASP A 678 17.89 -1.58 -4.42
CA ASP A 678 18.96 -1.98 -3.53
C ASP A 678 20.25 -2.15 -4.36
N PRO A 679 21.33 -1.36 -4.12
CA PRO A 679 22.59 -1.48 -4.86
C PRO A 679 23.19 -2.88 -4.84
N GLU A 680 22.99 -3.65 -3.77
CA GLU A 680 23.49 -5.03 -3.65
C GLU A 680 22.66 -6.02 -4.49
N LYS A 681 21.41 -5.68 -4.84
CA LYS A 681 20.46 -6.53 -5.57
C LYS A 681 19.84 -5.82 -6.79
N ARG A 682 20.62 -4.95 -7.43
CA ARG A 682 20.22 -4.10 -8.56
C ARG A 682 19.61 -4.85 -9.76
N THR A 683 20.02 -6.09 -9.99
CA THR A 683 19.56 -6.93 -11.12
C THR A 683 18.09 -7.35 -11.01
N LYS A 684 17.42 -7.08 -9.88
CA LYS A 684 15.97 -7.25 -9.74
C LYS A 684 15.17 -6.10 -10.36
N TYR A 685 15.82 -4.98 -10.67
CA TYR A 685 15.17 -3.74 -11.07
C TYR A 685 15.48 -3.44 -12.54
N ASP A 686 14.83 -4.15 -13.46
CA ASP A 686 15.10 -4.06 -14.91
C ASP A 686 15.11 -2.61 -15.43
N ALA A 687 14.10 -1.80 -15.04
CA ALA A 687 14.01 -0.39 -15.42
C ALA A 687 15.17 0.48 -14.92
N TYR A 688 15.78 0.15 -13.78
CA TYR A 688 16.95 0.86 -13.25
C TYR A 688 18.19 0.55 -14.11
N ILE A 689 18.37 -0.70 -14.54
CA ILE A 689 19.51 -1.09 -15.38
C ILE A 689 19.41 -0.41 -16.76
N SER A 690 18.30 -0.53 -17.46
CA SER A 690 18.14 0.08 -18.79
C SER A 690 18.19 1.61 -18.76
N SER A 691 17.54 2.28 -17.81
CA SER A 691 17.60 3.74 -17.68
C SER A 691 19.00 4.24 -17.28
N SER A 692 19.70 3.57 -16.38
CA SER A 692 21.09 3.92 -16.01
C SER A 692 22.06 3.74 -17.18
N LEU A 693 21.87 2.69 -17.99
CA LEU A 693 22.64 2.50 -19.24
C LEU A 693 22.35 3.60 -20.27
N ALA A 694 21.10 4.05 -20.39
CA ALA A 694 20.75 5.13 -21.31
C ALA A 694 21.42 6.45 -20.90
N LEU A 695 21.49 6.73 -19.59
CA LEU A 695 22.20 7.89 -19.06
C LEU A 695 23.71 7.77 -19.30
N LEU A 696 24.32 6.63 -18.98
CA LEU A 696 25.74 6.37 -19.24
C LEU A 696 26.12 6.51 -20.71
N ALA A 697 25.26 6.05 -21.62
CA ALA A 697 25.46 6.17 -23.06
C ALA A 697 25.53 7.64 -23.52
N ASN A 698 24.84 8.54 -22.82
CA ASN A 698 24.78 9.96 -23.16
C ASN A 698 25.80 10.84 -22.41
N GLN A 699 26.45 10.30 -21.37
CA GLN A 699 27.50 11.02 -20.65
C GLN A 699 28.81 11.01 -21.46
N LYS A 700 29.31 12.19 -21.82
CA LYS A 700 30.75 12.34 -22.11
C LYS A 700 31.47 12.32 -20.78
N LEU A 701 32.42 11.41 -20.58
CA LEU A 701 33.32 11.46 -19.41
C LEU A 701 34.02 12.81 -19.36
N THR A 702 33.50 13.71 -18.52
CA THR A 702 34.15 14.93 -18.04
C THR A 702 35.23 14.58 -17.02
N ALA A 703 36.16 13.74 -17.44
CA ALA A 703 37.45 13.61 -16.79
C ALA A 703 38.40 12.99 -17.81
N ALA A 704 38.91 13.79 -18.74
CA ALA A 704 40.29 13.55 -19.10
C ALA A 704 41.06 13.71 -17.78
N PRO A 705 41.68 12.65 -17.20
CA PRO A 705 42.55 12.86 -16.05
C PRO A 705 43.51 13.95 -16.48
N THR A 706 43.62 15.01 -15.68
CA THR A 706 44.58 16.09 -15.88
C THR A 706 45.86 15.40 -16.28
N ARG A 707 46.28 15.55 -17.54
CA ARG A 707 47.50 14.91 -18.02
C ARG A 707 48.55 15.45 -17.06
N VAL A 708 49.02 14.62 -16.13
CA VAL A 708 50.20 14.96 -15.36
C VAL A 708 51.27 14.96 -16.43
N VAL A 709 51.57 16.15 -16.94
CA VAL A 709 52.70 16.36 -17.82
C VAL A 709 53.89 15.99 -16.95
N LYS A 710 54.33 14.74 -17.04
CA LYS A 710 55.65 14.37 -16.55
C LYS A 710 56.60 15.21 -17.39
N LYS A 711 57.02 16.36 -16.87
CA LYS A 711 58.17 17.08 -17.39
C LYS A 711 59.31 16.06 -17.37
N ARG A 712 59.69 15.53 -18.53
CA ARG A 712 60.98 14.83 -18.62
C ARG A 712 62.01 15.89 -18.29
N VAL A 713 62.67 15.75 -17.13
CA VAL A 713 63.90 16.47 -16.89
C VAL A 713 64.90 15.87 -17.88
N LEU A 714 65.14 16.58 -18.98
CA LEU A 714 66.31 16.32 -19.81
C LEU A 714 67.52 16.60 -18.91
N GLN A 715 68.23 15.57 -18.48
CA GLN A 715 69.54 15.74 -17.87
C GLN A 715 70.52 16.16 -18.96
N LEU A 716 70.51 17.47 -19.27
CA LEU A 716 71.55 18.08 -20.09
C LEU A 716 72.82 18.12 -19.25
N SER A 717 73.83 17.36 -19.67
CA SER A 717 75.15 17.39 -19.05
C SER A 717 75.72 18.81 -19.19
N THR A 718 75.97 19.47 -18.07
CA THR A 718 76.61 20.79 -18.09
C THR A 718 78.12 20.61 -18.13
N TRP A 719 78.81 21.38 -18.97
CA TRP A 719 80.26 21.32 -19.14
C TRP A 719 80.89 22.55 -18.48
N ASN A 720 82.00 22.39 -17.78
CA ASN A 720 82.78 23.50 -17.23
C ASN A 720 83.84 23.92 -18.25
N ASN A 721 83.70 25.14 -18.79
CA ASN A 721 84.55 25.67 -19.86
C ASN A 721 85.56 26.72 -19.35
N LYS A 722 85.94 26.67 -18.07
CA LYS A 722 86.90 27.63 -17.48
C LYS A 722 88.38 27.25 -17.66
N GLY A 723 88.67 26.13 -18.33
CA GLY A 723 90.04 25.67 -18.63
C GLY A 723 90.24 25.42 -20.13
N THR A 724 91.46 25.07 -20.52
CA THR A 724 91.85 24.81 -21.93
C THR A 724 91.19 23.58 -22.54
N VAL A 725 90.58 22.69 -21.74
CA VAL A 725 89.76 21.56 -22.20
C VAL A 725 88.49 21.48 -21.34
N SER A 726 87.34 21.31 -21.99
CA SER A 726 86.03 21.20 -21.34
C SER A 726 85.88 19.86 -20.61
N VAL A 727 85.42 19.91 -19.36
CA VAL A 727 85.19 18.71 -18.53
C VAL A 727 83.74 18.70 -18.01
N LEU A 728 83.13 17.52 -17.94
CA LEU A 728 81.76 17.32 -17.47
C LEU A 728 81.63 17.77 -16.00
N LYS A 729 80.63 18.60 -15.67
CA LYS A 729 80.27 18.86 -14.27
C LYS A 729 79.53 17.63 -13.74
N ALA A 730 80.07 17.02 -12.68
CA ALA A 730 79.41 15.94 -11.94
C ALA A 730 78.07 16.40 -11.34
#